data_AF-A0A2S2R717-F1
#
_entry.id   AF-A0A2S2R717-F1
#
_cell.length_a   1.000
_cell.length_b   1.000
_cell.length_c   1.000
_cell.angle_alpha   90.00
_cell.angle_beta   90.00
_cell.angle_gamma   90.00
#
_symmetry.space_group_name_H-M   'P 1'
#
loop_
_entity.id
_entity.type
_entity.pdbx_description
1 polymer ?
#
loop_
_entity_poly.entity_id
_entity_poly.type
_entity_poly.pdbx_seq_one_letter_code
_entity_poly.pdbx_strand_id
1 'polypeptide(L)'
;MCHKPFSTDMERIKVLSDLRMYECILPTEYLKSADPAQKHIIKWFLNHDPCKRPNSTDILQSQYIPPPQLKDTELHEMVRNTLSNSKSKNYKHLIASCFNQKVSTVEDITFTMTTGKNVLYHGRLDKIIEIVKEVFQLHGGVWLCTPLLMPALNSVINENTVTMMARWGGLTCIPHNLRISFARFLAHNPTISNLKRYSIDRVYRQRRVYGVHPRELYEAAFDIVSSSKGNLIAEAELLSIASEIFQKLKNFNHNNCIIRLNHMSLVQGILMYSGIEKARHLEICRYFARFKQKDLTQEQIEELELLGFANHQINIAMNFFSMEHSFTDMVEVCRKITVRKSKCGIFSREGLRHIETVIKHIESLNVKFTVVIAPGLMNILQFYSGFLFEIVYYNKSKKNVAEYDVLAAGGCYDKLISSFRRNLDVNNDIKQTALGISLSLDKLAALFPTESSEIDVILCSACSNSIMTEEKLNIARDLWKMGIKTLVLDVEQTLEQIQDYCQELYVTNIVMLKETKSVILRRLMEDKFQDKVMSVTEFLELMRRKNRENSLTNIIPQINNSVKNDTRSTSENQYINIVFIIEEKLVTTVKRRYESQISNAVSKTLQKLSPKVRVEILALNVDAELVKALGSLIDFSTIESDISILIKRFSHHKKDLNKVYNYIIDTKHKNTDTVFVFYTLRGNLFKLMIC
;
A
#
# COMPACT_ATOMS: atom_id res chain seq x y z
N MET A 1 63.49 29.40 -8.81
CA MET A 1 64.39 28.55 -9.62
C MET A 1 64.64 27.25 -8.85
N CYS A 2 64.60 26.10 -9.52
CA CYS A 2 64.54 24.78 -8.89
C CYS A 2 65.91 24.20 -8.46
N HIS A 3 67.03 24.78 -8.88
CA HIS A 3 68.38 24.37 -8.45
C HIS A 3 69.22 25.64 -8.15
N LYS A 4 70.18 25.54 -7.23
CA LYS A 4 71.11 26.63 -6.92
C LYS A 4 71.96 26.98 -8.17
N PRO A 5 72.44 28.23 -8.31
CA PRO A 5 73.38 28.56 -9.38
C PRO A 5 74.64 27.69 -9.29
N PHE A 6 75.17 27.24 -10.43
CA PHE A 6 76.43 26.51 -10.47
C PHE A 6 77.57 27.42 -10.04
N SER A 7 78.42 26.93 -9.15
CA SER A 7 79.57 27.69 -8.61
C SER A 7 80.77 27.70 -9.54
N THR A 8 80.89 26.68 -10.41
CA THR A 8 81.97 26.56 -11.41
C THR A 8 81.45 25.97 -12.72
N ASP A 9 82.15 26.23 -13.83
CA ASP A 9 81.81 25.65 -15.14
C ASP A 9 81.93 24.12 -15.14
N MET A 10 82.90 23.58 -14.39
CA MET A 10 83.06 22.13 -14.26
C MET A 10 81.89 21.47 -13.53
N GLU A 11 81.33 22.10 -12.50
CA GLU A 11 80.12 21.62 -11.82
C GLU A 11 78.94 21.59 -12.79
N ARG A 12 78.77 22.64 -13.61
CA ARG A 12 77.72 22.70 -14.63
C ARG A 12 77.88 21.59 -15.67
N ILE A 13 79.08 21.38 -16.20
CA ILE A 13 79.36 20.35 -17.22
C ILE A 13 79.03 18.97 -16.66
N LYS A 14 79.47 18.67 -15.43
CA LYS A 14 79.19 17.40 -14.77
C LYS A 14 77.69 17.18 -14.60
N VAL A 15 76.98 18.13 -14.00
CA VAL A 15 75.53 18.03 -13.77
C VAL A 15 74.75 17.85 -15.07
N LEU A 16 75.08 18.60 -16.12
CA LEU A 16 74.40 18.46 -17.41
C LEU A 16 74.74 17.15 -18.11
N SER A 17 75.94 16.60 -17.91
CA SER A 17 76.33 15.31 -18.47
C SER A 17 75.59 14.16 -17.77
N ASP A 18 75.49 14.23 -16.44
CA ASP A 18 74.74 13.29 -15.59
C ASP A 18 73.24 13.27 -15.94
N LEU A 19 72.64 14.43 -16.24
CA LEU A 19 71.25 14.54 -16.70
C LEU A 19 71.02 13.95 -18.11
N ARG A 20 72.05 13.93 -18.96
CA ARG A 20 71.98 13.37 -20.32
C ARG A 20 72.25 11.87 -20.37
N MET A 21 72.68 11.26 -19.27
CA MET A 21 72.81 9.80 -19.17
C MET A 21 71.44 9.14 -19.27
N TYR A 22 71.39 7.90 -19.74
CA TYR A 22 70.14 7.12 -19.89
C TYR A 22 69.35 7.02 -18.57
N GLU A 23 70.05 6.97 -17.44
CA GLU A 23 69.43 6.92 -16.11
C GLU A 23 68.93 8.29 -15.59
N CYS A 24 69.24 9.38 -16.32
CA CYS A 24 68.91 10.78 -15.98
C CYS A 24 69.20 11.10 -14.51
N ILE A 25 70.49 11.14 -14.17
CA ILE A 25 70.96 11.30 -12.79
C ILE A 25 70.74 12.77 -12.37
N LEU A 26 69.81 12.97 -11.43
CA LEU A 26 69.50 14.30 -10.88
C LEU A 26 70.55 14.70 -9.82
N PRO A 27 70.87 16.00 -9.69
CA PRO A 27 71.77 16.48 -8.64
C PRO A 27 71.34 16.04 -7.24
N THR A 28 72.29 15.57 -6.42
CA THR A 28 72.04 15.04 -5.07
C THR A 28 71.37 16.05 -4.15
N GLU A 29 71.66 17.34 -4.34
CA GLU A 29 71.04 18.43 -3.58
C GLU A 29 69.57 18.62 -3.97
N TYR A 30 69.26 18.54 -5.27
CA TYR A 30 67.89 18.57 -5.77
C TYR A 30 67.08 17.35 -5.33
N LEU A 31 67.73 16.19 -5.26
CA LEU A 31 67.11 14.96 -4.74
C LEU A 31 66.65 15.11 -3.29
N LYS A 32 67.35 15.92 -2.47
CA LYS A 32 66.99 16.17 -1.07
C LYS A 32 65.86 17.19 -0.91
N SER A 33 65.77 18.19 -1.78
CA SER A 33 64.84 19.32 -1.62
C SER A 33 63.57 19.24 -2.47
N ALA A 34 63.56 18.51 -3.58
CA ALA A 34 62.49 18.60 -4.57
C ALA A 34 61.31 17.64 -4.31
N ASP A 35 60.11 18.13 -4.66
CA ASP A 35 58.85 17.38 -4.65
C ASP A 35 58.96 16.14 -5.57
N PRO A 36 58.54 14.94 -5.11
CA PRO A 36 58.41 13.73 -5.93
C PRO A 36 57.73 13.97 -7.28
N ALA A 37 56.70 14.83 -7.36
CA ALA A 37 56.00 15.13 -8.60
C ALA A 37 56.91 15.84 -9.62
N GLN A 38 57.68 16.83 -9.16
CA GLN A 38 58.62 17.57 -10.01
C GLN A 38 59.75 16.67 -10.52
N LYS A 39 60.25 15.75 -9.68
CA LYS A 39 61.27 14.76 -10.07
C LYS A 39 60.74 13.84 -11.18
N HIS A 40 59.49 13.40 -11.07
CA HIS A 40 58.85 12.55 -12.07
C HIS A 40 58.69 13.31 -13.40
N ILE A 41 58.15 14.53 -13.37
CA ILE A 41 57.97 15.35 -14.58
C ILE A 41 59.31 15.58 -15.29
N ILE A 42 60.38 15.94 -14.57
CA ILE A 42 61.70 16.17 -15.16
C ILE A 42 62.23 14.91 -15.84
N LYS A 43 62.16 13.75 -15.18
CA LYS A 43 62.58 12.47 -15.78
C LYS A 43 61.70 12.07 -16.97
N TRP A 44 60.41 12.41 -16.92
CA TRP A 44 59.47 12.11 -18.00
C TRP A 44 59.78 12.91 -19.27
N PHE A 45 60.16 14.19 -19.13
CA PHE A 45 60.62 15.02 -20.24
C PHE A 45 62.01 14.68 -20.75
N LEU A 46 62.92 14.28 -19.85
CA LEU A 46 64.30 13.92 -20.20
C LEU A 46 64.44 12.47 -20.70
N ASN A 47 63.34 11.75 -20.90
CA ASN A 47 63.36 10.40 -21.43
C ASN A 47 64.00 10.37 -22.83
N HIS A 48 64.96 9.48 -23.06
CA HIS A 48 65.68 9.40 -24.34
C HIS A 48 64.80 8.95 -25.51
N ASP A 49 63.73 8.20 -25.22
CA ASP A 49 62.73 7.80 -26.21
C ASP A 49 61.71 8.94 -26.45
N PRO A 50 61.70 9.59 -27.63
CA PRO A 50 60.80 10.70 -27.91
C PRO A 50 59.32 10.33 -27.83
N CYS A 51 58.96 9.08 -28.13
CA CYS A 51 57.58 8.61 -28.11
C CYS A 51 57.04 8.46 -26.67
N LYS A 52 57.92 8.34 -25.68
CA LYS A 52 57.56 8.22 -24.25
C LYS A 52 57.56 9.56 -23.53
N ARG A 53 57.96 10.64 -24.20
CA ARG A 53 57.88 11.99 -23.64
C ARG A 53 56.43 12.46 -23.68
N PRO A 54 55.96 13.16 -22.64
CA PRO A 54 54.58 13.60 -22.57
C PRO A 54 54.29 14.72 -23.56
N ASN A 55 53.07 14.75 -24.07
CA ASN A 55 52.51 15.94 -24.72
C ASN A 55 51.80 16.86 -23.70
N SER A 56 51.37 18.05 -24.15
CA SER A 56 50.69 19.03 -23.27
C SER A 56 49.39 18.52 -22.64
N THR A 57 48.63 17.68 -23.34
CA THR A 57 47.40 17.07 -22.82
C THR A 57 47.70 16.00 -21.77
N ASP A 58 48.73 15.18 -21.96
CA ASP A 58 49.15 14.14 -21.01
C ASP A 58 49.60 14.76 -19.68
N ILE A 59 50.24 15.93 -19.75
CA ILE A 59 50.70 16.70 -18.59
C ILE A 59 49.52 17.28 -17.80
N LEU A 60 48.58 17.91 -18.49
CA LEU A 60 47.40 18.52 -17.87
C LEU A 60 46.45 17.49 -17.24
N GLN A 61 46.45 16.26 -17.75
CA GLN A 61 45.70 15.14 -17.19
C GLN A 61 46.48 14.37 -16.11
N SER A 62 47.78 14.64 -15.96
CA SER A 62 48.62 13.96 -14.97
C SER A 62 48.32 14.42 -13.55
N GLN A 63 48.45 13.51 -12.59
CA GLN A 63 48.35 13.80 -11.15
C GLN A 63 49.49 14.68 -10.61
N TYR A 64 50.49 15.00 -11.45
CA TYR A 64 51.71 15.70 -11.05
C TYR A 64 51.64 17.22 -11.25
N ILE A 65 50.59 17.72 -11.92
CA ILE A 65 50.31 19.15 -12.04
C ILE A 65 49.05 19.47 -11.23
N PRO A 66 49.07 20.49 -10.36
CA PRO A 66 47.85 20.94 -9.68
C PRO A 66 46.84 21.41 -10.73
N PRO A 67 45.54 21.07 -10.59
CA PRO A 67 44.53 21.44 -11.57
C PRO A 67 44.51 22.96 -11.75
N PRO A 68 44.28 23.47 -12.98
CA PRO A 68 44.22 24.89 -13.23
C PRO A 68 43.17 25.52 -12.31
N GLN A 69 43.60 26.46 -11.47
CA GLN A 69 42.72 27.21 -10.58
C GLN A 69 41.92 28.23 -11.41
N LEU A 70 40.89 27.75 -12.09
CA LEU A 70 39.83 28.62 -12.61
C LEU A 70 39.15 29.28 -11.42
N LYS A 71 38.99 30.60 -11.46
CA LYS A 71 38.17 31.28 -10.46
C LYS A 71 36.74 30.75 -10.59
N ASP A 72 36.10 30.43 -9.46
CA ASP A 72 34.73 29.89 -9.44
C ASP A 72 33.76 30.76 -10.28
N THR A 73 33.97 32.08 -10.31
CA THR A 73 33.20 33.02 -11.13
C THR A 73 33.27 32.73 -12.63
N GLU A 74 34.46 32.45 -13.17
CA GLU A 74 34.66 32.17 -14.59
C GLU A 74 34.04 30.82 -14.97
N LEU A 75 34.14 29.83 -14.08
CA LEU A 75 33.52 28.53 -14.27
C LEU A 75 31.98 28.63 -14.26
N HIS A 76 31.42 29.38 -13.32
CA HIS A 76 29.97 29.63 -13.27
C HIS A 76 29.46 30.35 -14.53
N GLU A 77 30.20 31.34 -15.03
CA GLU A 77 29.86 32.02 -16.29
C GLU A 77 29.92 31.07 -17.48
N MET A 78 30.96 30.23 -17.56
CA MET A 78 31.09 29.24 -18.63
C MET A 78 29.94 28.23 -18.61
N VAL A 79 29.55 27.73 -17.43
CA VAL A 79 28.40 26.82 -17.27
C VAL A 79 27.11 27.52 -17.68
N ARG A 80 26.87 28.75 -17.20
CA ARG A 80 25.68 29.55 -17.55
C ARG A 80 25.57 29.79 -19.06
N ASN A 81 26.68 30.16 -19.70
CA ASN A 81 26.75 30.38 -21.14
C ASN A 81 26.56 29.09 -21.94
N THR A 82 27.01 27.95 -21.40
CA THR A 82 26.81 26.65 -22.04
C THR A 82 25.34 26.22 -21.94
N LEU A 83 24.71 26.42 -20.78
CA LEU A 83 23.31 26.05 -20.53
C LEU A 83 22.31 26.98 -21.23
N SER A 84 22.68 28.23 -21.54
CA SER A 84 21.80 29.17 -22.23
C SER A 84 21.51 28.78 -23.69
N ASN A 85 22.41 28.03 -24.33
CA ASN A 85 22.24 27.58 -25.71
C ASN A 85 22.30 26.05 -25.80
N SER A 86 21.12 25.42 -25.72
CA SER A 86 20.93 23.97 -25.85
C SER A 86 21.34 23.39 -27.21
N LYS A 87 21.50 24.22 -28.24
CA LYS A 87 21.96 23.79 -29.58
C LYS A 87 23.48 23.79 -29.72
N SER A 88 24.21 24.40 -28.78
CA SER A 88 25.67 24.54 -28.86
C SER A 88 26.40 23.20 -28.79
N LYS A 89 27.59 23.12 -29.40
CA LYS A 89 28.47 21.94 -29.31
C LYS A 89 28.89 21.66 -27.86
N ASN A 90 29.19 22.72 -27.11
CA ASN A 90 29.58 22.64 -25.70
C ASN A 90 28.47 22.05 -24.85
N TYR A 91 27.22 22.46 -25.06
CA TYR A 91 26.06 21.87 -24.38
C TYR A 91 25.92 20.39 -24.68
N LYS A 92 25.97 20.00 -25.97
CA LYS A 92 25.87 18.59 -26.37
C LYS A 92 26.99 17.75 -25.77
N HIS A 93 28.22 18.28 -25.73
CA HIS A 93 29.35 17.63 -25.09
C HIS A 93 29.13 17.45 -23.58
N LEU A 94 28.72 18.52 -22.87
CA LEU A 94 28.41 18.47 -21.44
C LEU A 94 27.37 17.39 -21.12
N ILE A 95 26.25 17.38 -21.85
CA ILE A 95 25.18 16.38 -21.67
C ILE A 95 25.72 14.98 -21.96
N ALA A 96 26.45 14.77 -23.06
CA ALA A 96 27.04 13.48 -23.37
C ALA A 96 28.01 12.99 -22.27
N SER A 97 28.82 13.89 -21.69
CA SER A 97 29.69 13.57 -20.56
C SER A 97 28.90 13.15 -19.31
N CYS A 98 27.76 13.80 -19.02
CA CYS A 98 26.87 13.39 -17.92
C CYS A 98 26.32 11.97 -18.14
N PHE A 99 25.94 11.61 -19.36
CA PHE A 99 25.43 10.26 -19.68
C PHE A 99 26.51 9.17 -19.77
N ASN A 100 27.79 9.55 -19.86
CA ASN A 100 28.91 8.60 -19.88
C ASN A 100 29.48 8.30 -18.48
N GLN A 101 28.83 8.77 -17.41
CA GLN A 101 29.21 8.44 -16.05
C GLN A 101 29.08 6.92 -15.81
N LYS A 102 30.08 6.33 -15.14
CA LYS A 102 30.07 4.92 -14.78
C LYS A 102 29.28 4.74 -13.49
N VAL A 103 28.34 3.81 -13.48
CA VAL A 103 27.62 3.38 -12.28
C VAL A 103 28.46 2.32 -11.57
N SER A 104 28.72 2.52 -10.28
CA SER A 104 29.43 1.54 -9.45
C SER A 104 28.50 0.38 -9.04
N THR A 105 29.08 -0.78 -8.70
CA THR A 105 28.31 -1.94 -8.22
C THR A 105 27.56 -1.65 -6.92
N VAL A 106 28.11 -0.79 -6.05
CA VAL A 106 27.46 -0.38 -4.80
C VAL A 106 26.24 0.48 -5.09
N GLU A 107 26.32 1.41 -6.04
CA GLU A 107 25.18 2.23 -6.45
C GLU A 107 24.06 1.36 -7.05
N ASP A 108 24.40 0.39 -7.90
CA ASP A 108 23.43 -0.53 -8.50
C ASP A 108 22.68 -1.34 -7.42
N ILE A 109 23.40 -1.95 -6.48
CA ILE A 109 22.81 -2.74 -5.39
C ILE A 109 21.94 -1.84 -4.49
N THR A 110 22.48 -0.71 -4.04
CA THR A 110 21.77 0.16 -3.09
C THR A 110 20.55 0.84 -3.70
N PHE A 111 20.52 1.03 -5.02
CA PHE A 111 19.39 1.63 -5.71
C PHE A 111 18.08 0.86 -5.49
N THR A 112 18.12 -0.48 -5.58
CA THR A 112 16.92 -1.34 -5.50
C THR A 112 16.69 -1.99 -4.13
N MET A 113 17.61 -1.91 -3.18
CA MET A 113 17.47 -2.57 -1.87
C MET A 113 16.18 -2.24 -1.10
N THR A 114 15.56 -1.08 -1.39
CA THR A 114 14.38 -0.59 -0.65
C THR A 114 13.04 -0.79 -1.37
N THR A 115 13.00 -1.56 -2.46
CA THR A 115 11.79 -1.78 -3.28
C THR A 115 11.09 -3.12 -3.05
N GLY A 116 11.65 -4.01 -2.22
CA GLY A 116 11.15 -5.38 -2.04
C GLY A 116 9.70 -5.44 -1.58
N LYS A 117 8.79 -5.85 -2.47
CA LYS A 117 7.42 -6.25 -2.17
C LYS A 117 7.33 -7.77 -2.38
N ASN A 118 6.85 -8.51 -1.39
CA ASN A 118 6.80 -9.98 -1.46
C ASN A 118 5.73 -10.45 -2.47
N VAL A 119 5.83 -11.70 -2.95
CA VAL A 119 4.89 -12.31 -3.91
C VAL A 119 3.43 -12.21 -3.44
N LEU A 120 3.19 -12.37 -2.14
CA LEU A 120 1.87 -12.23 -1.52
C LEU A 120 1.26 -10.83 -1.62
N TYR A 121 2.10 -9.79 -1.64
CA TYR A 121 1.61 -8.45 -1.92
C TYR A 121 1.12 -8.36 -3.37
N HIS A 122 1.86 -8.92 -4.32
CA HIS A 122 1.50 -8.88 -5.73
C HIS A 122 0.20 -9.64 -6.02
N GLY A 123 0.01 -10.82 -5.41
CA GLY A 123 -1.26 -11.56 -5.56
C GLY A 123 -2.48 -10.86 -4.94
N ARG A 124 -2.28 -10.08 -3.86
CA ARG A 124 -3.33 -9.20 -3.32
C ARG A 124 -3.66 -8.07 -4.27
N LEU A 125 -2.62 -7.43 -4.79
CA LEU A 125 -2.75 -6.31 -5.68
C LEU A 125 -3.48 -6.71 -6.96
N ASP A 126 -3.15 -7.86 -7.56
CA ASP A 126 -3.78 -8.34 -8.79
C ASP A 126 -5.30 -8.55 -8.62
N LYS A 127 -5.70 -9.25 -7.54
CA LYS A 127 -7.13 -9.43 -7.19
C LYS A 127 -7.87 -8.10 -7.01
N ILE A 128 -7.23 -7.12 -6.38
CA ILE A 128 -7.81 -5.78 -6.20
C ILE A 128 -7.93 -5.08 -7.57
N ILE A 129 -6.91 -5.20 -8.42
CA ILE A 129 -6.92 -4.65 -9.79
C ILE A 129 -8.07 -5.27 -10.59
N GLU A 130 -8.31 -6.58 -10.50
CA GLU A 130 -9.42 -7.26 -11.15
C GLU A 130 -10.77 -6.70 -10.70
N ILE A 131 -11.01 -6.60 -9.39
CA ILE A 131 -12.26 -6.04 -8.82
C ILE A 131 -12.47 -4.60 -9.28
N VAL A 132 -11.43 -3.77 -9.20
CA VAL A 132 -11.49 -2.36 -9.59
C VAL A 132 -11.79 -2.24 -11.08
N LYS A 133 -11.12 -3.03 -11.92
CA LYS A 133 -11.33 -3.07 -13.36
C LYS A 133 -12.75 -3.48 -13.72
N GLU A 134 -13.30 -4.50 -13.06
CA GLU A 134 -14.67 -4.96 -13.27
C GLU A 134 -15.70 -3.85 -12.97
N VAL A 135 -15.57 -3.16 -11.83
CA VAL A 135 -16.47 -2.05 -11.47
C VAL A 135 -16.31 -0.88 -12.45
N PHE A 136 -15.07 -0.52 -12.80
CA PHE A 136 -14.85 0.55 -13.79
C PHE A 136 -15.49 0.25 -15.15
N GLN A 137 -15.42 -0.99 -15.62
CA GLN A 137 -16.04 -1.41 -16.86
C GLN A 137 -17.57 -1.43 -16.75
N LEU A 138 -18.12 -1.84 -15.61
CA LEU A 138 -19.57 -1.81 -15.34
C LEU A 138 -20.16 -0.39 -15.45
N HIS A 139 -19.39 0.63 -15.04
CA HIS A 139 -19.77 2.04 -15.20
C HIS A 139 -19.44 2.64 -16.58
N GLY A 140 -19.14 1.80 -17.57
CA GLY A 140 -18.84 2.23 -18.95
C GLY A 140 -17.47 2.89 -19.11
N GLY A 141 -16.54 2.65 -18.18
CA GLY A 141 -15.17 3.12 -18.28
C GLY A 141 -14.40 2.39 -19.38
N VAL A 142 -13.72 3.16 -20.23
CA VAL A 142 -12.81 2.63 -21.25
C VAL A 142 -11.37 2.74 -20.76
N TRP A 143 -10.58 1.69 -20.95
CA TRP A 143 -9.16 1.75 -20.63
C TRP A 143 -8.44 2.75 -21.55
N LEU A 144 -7.80 3.75 -20.95
CA LEU A 144 -7.01 4.74 -21.69
C LEU A 144 -5.73 5.05 -20.92
N CYS A 145 -4.61 4.65 -21.51
CA CYS A 145 -3.27 4.95 -21.01
C CYS A 145 -2.69 6.17 -21.74
N THR A 146 -2.16 7.12 -20.97
CA THR A 146 -1.42 8.26 -21.50
C THR A 146 0.09 7.97 -21.51
N PRO A 147 0.90 8.65 -22.34
CA PRO A 147 2.35 8.47 -22.32
C PRO A 147 2.93 8.61 -20.91
N LEU A 148 3.84 7.70 -20.55
CA LEU A 148 4.47 7.66 -19.22
C LEU A 148 5.25 8.94 -18.94
N LEU A 149 6.14 9.34 -19.85
CA LEU A 149 6.96 10.53 -19.68
C LEU A 149 6.24 11.76 -20.22
N MET A 150 6.28 12.85 -19.45
CA MET A 150 5.83 14.17 -19.91
C MET A 150 6.94 15.21 -19.73
N PRO A 151 6.91 16.33 -20.47
CA PRO A 151 7.83 17.44 -20.22
C PRO A 151 7.67 17.98 -18.79
N ALA A 152 8.78 18.26 -18.11
CA ALA A 152 8.79 18.77 -16.75
C ALA A 152 8.37 20.26 -16.75
N LEU A 153 7.08 20.53 -16.62
CA LEU A 153 6.52 21.88 -16.58
C LEU A 153 6.50 22.44 -15.15
N ASN A 154 7.11 23.61 -14.93
CA ASN A 154 7.18 24.26 -13.61
C ASN A 154 5.82 24.46 -12.93
N SER A 155 4.73 24.59 -13.68
CA SER A 155 3.38 24.74 -13.13
C SER A 155 2.81 23.47 -12.48
N VAL A 156 3.43 22.32 -12.75
CA VAL A 156 2.96 20.98 -12.40
C VAL A 156 3.92 20.26 -11.45
N ILE A 157 5.22 20.52 -11.58
CA ILE A 157 6.26 19.94 -10.73
C ILE A 157 6.07 20.41 -9.29
N ASN A 158 6.16 19.46 -8.37
CA ASN A 158 6.33 19.71 -6.94
C ASN A 158 7.61 19.01 -6.44
N GLU A 159 7.99 19.24 -5.18
CA GLU A 159 9.17 18.62 -4.55
C GLU A 159 9.13 17.08 -4.57
N ASN A 160 7.93 16.50 -4.66
CA ASN A 160 7.73 15.05 -4.69
C ASN A 160 7.72 14.46 -6.11
N THR A 161 7.82 15.29 -7.15
CA THR A 161 7.81 14.86 -8.55
C THR A 161 9.19 14.41 -8.95
N VAL A 162 9.29 13.19 -9.48
CA VAL A 162 10.54 12.66 -10.01
C VAL A 162 10.78 13.28 -11.38
N THR A 163 11.91 13.97 -11.53
CA THR A 163 12.35 14.60 -12.78
C THR A 163 13.57 13.88 -13.33
N MET A 164 13.63 13.76 -14.66
CA MET A 164 14.66 13.04 -15.38
C MET A 164 15.11 13.86 -16.57
N MET A 165 16.42 13.93 -16.79
CA MET A 165 16.99 14.55 -17.97
C MET A 165 17.01 13.54 -19.12
N ALA A 166 16.48 13.93 -20.27
CA ALA A 166 16.57 13.15 -21.49
C ALA A 166 17.90 13.39 -22.22
N ARG A 167 18.26 12.53 -23.19
CA ARG A 167 19.55 12.61 -23.90
C ARG A 167 19.76 13.92 -24.68
N TRP A 168 18.68 14.58 -25.08
CA TRP A 168 18.74 15.90 -25.71
C TRP A 168 18.88 17.06 -24.71
N GLY A 169 19.00 16.76 -23.41
CA GLY A 169 19.16 17.71 -22.31
C GLY A 169 17.87 18.34 -21.80
N GLY A 170 16.71 17.99 -22.38
CA GLY A 170 15.41 18.43 -21.89
C GLY A 170 14.98 17.67 -20.63
N LEU A 171 14.25 18.35 -19.75
CA LEU A 171 13.70 17.75 -18.53
C LEU A 171 12.33 17.12 -18.80
N THR A 172 12.19 15.90 -18.32
CA THR A 172 10.95 15.13 -18.33
C THR A 172 10.60 14.75 -16.90
N CYS A 173 9.34 14.40 -16.65
CA CYS A 173 8.91 13.83 -15.40
C CYS A 173 8.09 12.57 -15.64
N ILE A 174 8.22 11.65 -14.69
CA ILE A 174 7.42 10.43 -14.58
C ILE A 174 6.21 10.76 -13.66
N PRO A 175 5.03 10.14 -13.85
CA PRO A 175 3.81 10.68 -13.27
C PRO A 175 3.78 10.47 -11.75
N HIS A 176 3.59 11.57 -11.02
CA HIS A 176 3.26 11.54 -9.59
C HIS A 176 1.79 11.12 -9.34
N ASN A 177 0.92 11.32 -10.33
CA ASN A 177 -0.45 10.83 -10.37
C ASN A 177 -0.90 10.60 -11.83
N LEU A 178 -1.98 9.85 -12.03
CA LEU A 178 -2.49 9.52 -13.37
C LEU A 178 -3.39 10.59 -13.99
N ARG A 179 -3.72 11.65 -13.24
CA ARG A 179 -4.68 12.69 -13.64
C ARG A 179 -4.02 13.82 -14.42
N ILE A 180 -2.79 14.20 -14.07
CA ILE A 180 -2.05 15.28 -14.74
C ILE A 180 -1.81 14.94 -16.22
N SER A 181 -1.28 13.74 -16.50
CA SER A 181 -1.03 13.29 -17.88
C SER A 181 -2.32 13.25 -18.70
N PHE A 182 -3.43 12.86 -18.08
CA PHE A 182 -4.75 12.83 -18.72
C PHE A 182 -5.33 14.22 -18.97
N ALA A 183 -5.21 15.15 -18.02
CA ALA A 183 -5.63 16.53 -18.24
C ALA A 183 -4.86 17.19 -19.39
N ARG A 184 -3.55 16.90 -19.52
CA ARG A 184 -2.75 17.30 -20.68
C ARG A 184 -3.27 16.64 -21.96
N PHE A 185 -3.56 15.35 -21.95
CA PHE A 185 -4.14 14.63 -23.09
C PHE A 185 -5.47 15.26 -23.56
N LEU A 186 -6.38 15.60 -22.64
CA LEU A 186 -7.63 16.29 -22.97
C LEU A 186 -7.43 17.70 -23.52
N ALA A 187 -6.42 18.41 -23.04
CA ALA A 187 -6.07 19.73 -23.57
C ALA A 187 -5.60 19.65 -25.03
N HIS A 188 -4.84 18.60 -25.38
CA HIS A 188 -4.40 18.34 -26.76
C HIS A 188 -5.50 17.78 -27.67
N ASN A 189 -6.56 17.18 -27.11
CA ASN A 189 -7.64 16.55 -27.86
C ASN A 189 -9.01 17.19 -27.53
N PRO A 190 -9.25 18.44 -27.97
CA PRO A 190 -10.47 19.18 -27.62
C PRO A 190 -11.77 18.60 -28.19
N THR A 191 -11.67 17.70 -29.17
CA THR A 191 -12.83 17.01 -29.77
C THR A 191 -13.50 16.02 -28.81
N ILE A 192 -12.81 15.60 -27.75
CA ILE A 192 -13.33 14.65 -26.76
C ILE A 192 -14.31 15.37 -25.82
N SER A 193 -15.60 15.36 -26.16
CA SER A 193 -16.64 16.03 -25.37
C SER A 193 -17.17 15.17 -24.23
N ASN A 194 -17.31 13.85 -24.44
CA ASN A 194 -17.83 12.91 -23.47
C ASN A 194 -16.96 11.66 -23.46
N LEU A 195 -16.41 11.30 -22.29
CA LEU A 195 -15.56 10.12 -22.14
C LEU A 195 -15.58 9.68 -20.68
N LYS A 196 -15.84 8.40 -20.44
CA LYS A 196 -15.53 7.75 -19.16
C LYS A 196 -14.29 6.90 -19.36
N ARG A 197 -13.21 7.23 -18.65
CA ARG A 197 -11.95 6.49 -18.78
C ARG A 197 -11.52 5.90 -17.45
N TYR A 198 -10.76 4.82 -17.52
CA TYR A 198 -9.98 4.35 -16.39
C TYR A 198 -8.54 4.06 -16.78
N SER A 199 -7.66 4.18 -15.79
CA SER A 199 -6.25 3.83 -15.90
C SER A 199 -5.79 3.22 -14.58
N ILE A 200 -5.09 2.10 -14.67
CA ILE A 200 -4.48 1.44 -13.52
C ILE A 200 -3.01 1.32 -13.86
N ASP A 201 -2.16 2.06 -13.14
CA ASP A 201 -0.73 2.14 -13.47
C ASP A 201 0.10 2.55 -12.24
N ARG A 202 1.42 2.51 -12.42
CA ARG A 202 2.40 2.92 -11.43
C ARG A 202 2.58 4.43 -11.41
N VAL A 203 2.73 4.98 -10.20
CA VAL A 203 3.05 6.38 -9.96
C VAL A 203 4.26 6.47 -9.04
N TYR A 204 5.06 7.52 -9.24
CA TYR A 204 6.39 7.63 -8.65
C TYR A 204 6.49 8.88 -7.79
N ARG A 205 7.04 8.72 -6.59
CA ARG A 205 7.30 9.82 -5.66
C ARG A 205 8.77 9.91 -5.32
N GLN A 206 9.31 11.13 -5.42
CA GLN A 206 10.70 11.41 -5.10
C GLN A 206 10.97 11.10 -3.62
N ARG A 207 12.11 10.46 -3.35
CA ARG A 207 12.63 10.27 -2.00
C ARG A 207 13.60 11.40 -1.68
N ARG A 208 13.70 11.77 -0.40
CA ARG A 208 14.64 12.79 0.09
C ARG A 208 16.11 12.36 -0.06
N VAL A 209 16.35 11.05 -0.04
CA VAL A 209 17.68 10.45 -0.25
C VAL A 209 17.90 10.30 -1.74
N TYR A 210 19.04 10.77 -2.24
CA TYR A 210 19.47 10.60 -3.62
C TYR A 210 20.12 9.22 -3.84
N GLY A 211 20.20 8.78 -5.11
CA GLY A 211 20.83 7.50 -5.46
C GLY A 211 20.00 6.26 -5.09
N VAL A 212 18.72 6.42 -4.74
CA VAL A 212 17.81 5.31 -4.45
C VAL A 212 16.60 5.32 -5.38
N HIS A 213 16.04 4.15 -5.64
CA HIS A 213 14.85 4.04 -6.47
C HIS A 213 13.71 4.89 -5.88
N PRO A 214 13.02 5.70 -6.72
CA PRO A 214 11.85 6.46 -6.27
C PRO A 214 10.80 5.56 -5.64
N ARG A 215 9.94 6.12 -4.80
CA ARG A 215 8.85 5.32 -4.24
C ARG A 215 7.83 5.01 -5.33
N GLU A 216 7.75 3.74 -5.73
CA GLU A 216 6.76 3.21 -6.67
C GLU A 216 5.48 2.81 -5.93
N LEU A 217 4.34 3.30 -6.42
CA LEU A 217 2.99 3.05 -5.90
C LEU A 217 2.05 2.70 -7.05
N TYR A 218 0.98 2.00 -6.76
CA TYR A 218 -0.09 1.65 -7.70
C TYR A 218 -1.31 2.53 -7.46
N GLU A 219 -1.76 3.17 -8.53
CA GLU A 219 -2.92 4.06 -8.54
C GLU A 219 -3.94 3.56 -9.56
N ALA A 220 -5.22 3.56 -9.17
CA ALA A 220 -6.33 3.35 -10.09
C ALA A 220 -7.13 4.65 -10.22
N ALA A 221 -7.12 5.25 -11.39
CA ALA A 221 -7.87 6.46 -11.70
C ALA A 221 -9.09 6.15 -12.58
N PHE A 222 -10.21 6.79 -12.26
CA PHE A 222 -11.40 6.82 -13.10
C PHE A 222 -11.82 8.27 -13.29
N ASP A 223 -12.06 8.67 -14.54
CA ASP A 223 -12.41 10.04 -14.88
C ASP A 223 -13.61 10.10 -15.82
N ILE A 224 -14.49 11.06 -15.58
CA ILE A 224 -15.68 11.37 -16.35
C ILE A 224 -15.49 12.76 -16.96
N VAL A 225 -15.46 12.82 -18.29
CA VAL A 225 -15.41 14.03 -19.08
C VAL A 225 -16.79 14.27 -19.68
N SER A 226 -17.25 15.51 -19.61
CA SER A 226 -18.52 15.94 -20.16
C SER A 226 -18.43 17.34 -20.77
N SER A 227 -19.32 17.64 -21.72
CA SER A 227 -19.37 18.95 -22.38
C SER A 227 -19.98 20.07 -21.53
N SER A 228 -20.70 19.74 -20.45
CA SER A 228 -21.34 20.73 -19.59
C SER A 228 -21.48 20.24 -18.15
N LYS A 229 -21.57 21.20 -17.20
CA LYS A 229 -21.95 20.94 -15.81
C LYS A 229 -23.42 20.52 -15.78
N GLY A 230 -23.66 19.21 -15.84
CA GLY A 230 -25.00 18.62 -15.76
C GLY A 230 -25.60 18.70 -14.35
N ASN A 231 -26.55 17.81 -14.05
CA ASN A 231 -27.25 17.76 -12.76
C ASN A 231 -26.44 17.09 -11.62
N LEU A 232 -25.11 17.19 -11.64
CA LEU A 232 -24.20 16.65 -10.62
C LEU A 232 -24.23 15.12 -10.45
N ILE A 233 -24.63 14.41 -11.51
CA ILE A 233 -24.72 12.93 -11.51
C ILE A 233 -23.32 12.30 -11.51
N ALA A 234 -22.36 12.91 -12.21
CA ALA A 234 -21.00 12.39 -12.32
C ALA A 234 -20.29 12.36 -10.96
N GLU A 235 -20.50 13.38 -10.13
CA GLU A 235 -20.01 13.49 -8.76
C GLU A 235 -20.50 12.32 -7.90
N ALA A 236 -21.80 12.02 -7.97
CA ALA A 236 -22.41 10.93 -7.22
C ALA A 236 -22.00 9.55 -7.75
N GLU A 237 -21.87 9.40 -9.07
CA GLU A 237 -21.41 8.17 -9.72
C GLU A 237 -19.99 7.80 -9.27
N LEU A 238 -19.07 8.77 -9.18
CA LEU A 238 -17.70 8.52 -8.69
C LEU A 238 -17.67 8.01 -7.24
N LEU A 239 -18.56 8.51 -6.39
CA LEU A 239 -18.70 8.05 -5.01
C LEU A 239 -19.34 6.65 -4.94
N SER A 240 -20.30 6.36 -5.83
CA SER A 240 -20.89 5.01 -5.97
C SER A 240 -19.83 3.99 -6.38
N ILE A 241 -19.03 4.29 -7.42
CA ILE A 241 -17.95 3.42 -7.90
C ILE A 241 -17.02 3.03 -6.75
N ALA A 242 -16.60 3.99 -5.93
CA ALA A 242 -15.75 3.71 -4.78
C ALA A 242 -16.46 2.83 -3.74
N SER A 243 -17.75 3.09 -3.48
CA SER A 243 -18.54 2.28 -2.56
C SER A 243 -18.67 0.84 -3.04
N GLU A 244 -18.95 0.63 -4.32
CA GLU A 244 -19.09 -0.69 -4.94
C GLU A 244 -17.78 -1.49 -4.92
N ILE A 245 -16.66 -0.84 -5.25
CA ILE A 245 -15.33 -1.47 -5.15
C ILE A 245 -15.11 -1.97 -3.72
N PHE A 246 -15.37 -1.12 -2.72
CA PHE A 246 -15.16 -1.49 -1.33
C PHE A 246 -16.15 -2.53 -0.83
N GLN A 247 -17.38 -2.57 -1.34
CA GLN A 247 -18.39 -3.61 -1.07
C GLN A 247 -18.00 -5.00 -1.61
N LYS A 248 -17.32 -5.04 -2.76
CA LYS A 248 -16.82 -6.30 -3.33
C LYS A 248 -15.62 -6.87 -2.56
N LEU A 249 -14.96 -6.06 -1.73
CA LEU A 249 -13.82 -6.52 -0.92
C LEU A 249 -14.35 -7.24 0.33
N LYS A 250 -14.08 -8.55 0.40
CA LYS A 250 -14.47 -9.40 1.55
C LYS A 250 -13.83 -8.89 2.86
N ASN A 251 -14.53 -9.09 3.98
CA ASN A 251 -14.10 -8.71 5.33
C ASN A 251 -13.87 -7.19 5.53
N PHE A 252 -14.38 -6.34 4.63
CA PHE A 252 -14.29 -4.89 4.77
C PHE A 252 -15.40 -4.35 5.68
N ASN A 253 -15.03 -3.64 6.75
CA ASN A 253 -16.01 -2.98 7.58
C ASN A 253 -16.40 -1.62 6.99
N HIS A 254 -17.50 -1.60 6.24
CA HIS A 254 -18.03 -0.38 5.62
C HIS A 254 -18.30 0.75 6.63
N ASN A 255 -18.60 0.42 7.89
CA ASN A 255 -18.89 1.42 8.92
C ASN A 255 -17.65 2.25 9.31
N ASN A 256 -16.45 1.78 8.95
CA ASN A 256 -15.21 2.50 9.16
C ASN A 256 -14.86 3.44 7.99
N CYS A 257 -15.64 3.46 6.91
CA CYS A 257 -15.46 4.39 5.80
C CYS A 257 -16.22 5.69 6.03
N ILE A 258 -15.51 6.80 5.78
CA ILE A 258 -16.07 8.14 5.83
C ILE A 258 -15.78 8.84 4.51
N ILE A 259 -16.82 9.39 3.88
CA ILE A 259 -16.72 10.28 2.72
C ILE A 259 -16.61 11.71 3.26
N ARG A 260 -15.47 12.35 3.02
CA ARG A 260 -15.26 13.77 3.30
C ARG A 260 -15.54 14.59 2.05
N LEU A 261 -16.51 15.49 2.13
CA LEU A 261 -16.91 16.37 1.02
C LEU A 261 -16.47 17.81 1.24
N ASN A 262 -16.08 18.47 0.16
CA ASN A 262 -15.78 19.90 0.15
C ASN A 262 -16.13 20.54 -1.21
N HIS A 263 -16.22 21.87 -1.24
CA HIS A 263 -16.40 22.63 -2.46
C HIS A 263 -15.60 23.93 -2.44
N MET A 264 -14.94 24.27 -3.55
CA MET A 264 -14.10 25.47 -3.65
C MET A 264 -14.84 26.77 -3.39
N SER A 265 -16.10 26.89 -3.80
CA SER A 265 -16.92 28.07 -3.49
C SER A 265 -17.15 28.21 -1.98
N LEU A 266 -17.26 27.10 -1.23
CA LEU A 266 -17.38 27.17 0.23
C LEU A 266 -16.09 27.70 0.87
N VAL A 267 -14.94 27.18 0.46
CA VAL A 267 -13.61 27.65 0.89
C VAL A 267 -13.42 29.14 0.57
N GLN A 268 -13.78 29.57 -0.64
CA GLN A 268 -13.71 30.98 -1.04
C GLN A 268 -14.60 31.87 -0.17
N GLY A 269 -15.82 31.42 0.14
CA GLY A 269 -16.73 32.14 1.03
C GLY A 269 -16.17 32.29 2.44
N ILE A 270 -15.57 31.22 2.99
CA ILE A 270 -14.90 31.22 4.30
C ILE A 270 -13.72 32.19 4.30
N LEU A 271 -12.81 32.11 3.33
CA LEU A 271 -11.64 32.99 3.27
C LEU A 271 -12.01 34.47 3.10
N MET A 272 -13.04 34.77 2.31
CA MET A 272 -13.58 36.14 2.21
C MET A 272 -14.19 36.62 3.53
N TYR A 273 -14.86 35.72 4.28
CA TYR A 273 -15.39 36.04 5.59
C TYR A 273 -14.28 36.29 6.61
N SER A 274 -13.15 35.57 6.51
CA SER A 274 -11.93 35.82 7.29
C SER A 274 -11.20 37.12 6.92
N GLY A 275 -11.67 37.88 5.93
CA GLY A 275 -11.05 39.14 5.50
C GLY A 275 -9.85 38.97 4.56
N ILE A 276 -9.65 37.78 3.98
CA ILE A 276 -8.52 37.50 3.08
C ILE A 276 -8.92 37.82 1.63
N GLU A 277 -8.08 38.60 0.96
CA GLU A 277 -8.27 38.97 -0.43
C GLU A 277 -8.23 37.78 -1.39
N LYS A 278 -9.07 37.82 -2.42
CA LYS A 278 -9.22 36.72 -3.40
C LYS A 278 -7.92 36.34 -4.10
N ALA A 279 -7.04 37.31 -4.37
CA ALA A 279 -5.75 37.07 -5.01
C ALA A 279 -4.84 36.14 -4.18
N ARG A 280 -4.99 36.17 -2.86
CA ARG A 280 -4.14 35.45 -1.89
C ARG A 280 -4.75 34.13 -1.41
N HIS A 281 -5.96 33.78 -1.86
CA HIS A 281 -6.63 32.54 -1.46
C HIS A 281 -5.81 31.29 -1.79
N LEU A 282 -5.19 31.24 -2.97
CA LEU A 282 -4.37 30.09 -3.36
C LEU A 282 -3.11 29.94 -2.50
N GLU A 283 -2.51 31.06 -2.10
CA GLU A 283 -1.31 31.09 -1.26
C GLU A 283 -1.58 30.49 0.12
N ILE A 284 -2.62 30.98 0.81
CA ILE A 284 -2.97 30.49 2.14
C ILE A 284 -3.48 29.04 2.10
N CYS A 285 -4.25 28.67 1.08
CA CYS A 285 -4.69 27.30 0.87
C CYS A 285 -3.52 26.32 0.68
N ARG A 286 -2.49 26.71 -0.09
CA ARG A 286 -1.27 25.90 -0.26
C ARG A 286 -0.52 25.74 1.06
N TYR A 287 -0.49 26.78 1.88
CA TYR A 287 0.13 26.71 3.19
C TYR A 287 -0.57 25.68 4.07
N PHE A 288 -1.90 25.80 4.23
CA PHE A 288 -2.68 24.84 5.02
C PHE A 288 -2.61 23.40 4.48
N ALA A 289 -2.56 23.21 3.16
CA ALA A 289 -2.40 21.90 2.53
C ALA A 289 -1.09 21.16 2.89
N ARG A 290 -0.07 21.87 3.41
CA ARG A 290 1.18 21.23 3.87
C ARG A 290 0.99 20.51 5.20
N PHE A 291 0.00 20.92 5.99
CA PHE A 291 -0.20 20.45 7.35
C PHE A 291 -1.49 19.64 7.45
N LYS A 292 -1.35 18.38 7.86
CA LYS A 292 -2.49 17.49 8.13
C LYS A 292 -3.01 17.57 9.57
N GLN A 293 -2.53 18.56 10.32
CA GLN A 293 -2.85 18.71 11.74
C GLN A 293 -4.14 19.49 11.92
N LYS A 294 -4.85 19.20 13.01
CA LYS A 294 -6.08 19.91 13.37
C LYS A 294 -5.82 21.36 13.78
N ASP A 295 -4.62 21.64 14.30
CA ASP A 295 -4.22 22.96 14.77
C ASP A 295 -2.85 23.34 14.18
N LEU A 296 -2.60 24.64 14.04
CA LEU A 296 -1.30 25.18 13.67
C LEU A 296 -0.41 25.33 14.91
N THR A 297 0.89 25.12 14.76
CA THR A 297 1.88 25.48 15.79
C THR A 297 2.11 27.00 15.81
N GLN A 298 2.63 27.51 16.92
CA GLN A 298 2.98 28.93 17.06
C GLN A 298 3.94 29.38 15.94
N GLU A 299 4.94 28.58 15.62
CA GLU A 299 5.89 28.82 14.52
C GLU A 299 5.18 28.96 13.16
N GLN A 300 4.15 28.17 12.89
CA GLN A 300 3.40 28.21 11.63
C GLN A 300 2.51 29.47 11.54
N ILE A 301 1.99 29.94 12.67
CA ILE A 301 1.25 31.20 12.73
C ILE A 301 2.21 32.36 12.45
N GLU A 302 3.40 32.36 13.05
CA GLU A 302 4.44 33.37 12.81
C GLU A 302 4.89 33.39 11.34
N GLU A 303 5.04 32.22 10.69
CA GLU A 303 5.33 32.15 9.26
C GLU A 303 4.23 32.80 8.39
N LEU A 304 2.96 32.58 8.71
CA LEU A 304 1.84 33.19 8.00
C LEU A 304 1.75 34.71 8.25
N GLU A 305 2.11 35.16 9.46
CA GLU A 305 2.23 36.58 9.79
C GLU A 305 3.35 37.25 8.98
N LEU A 306 4.50 36.58 8.81
CA LEU A 306 5.59 37.05 7.94
C LEU A 306 5.18 37.11 6.46
N LEU A 307 4.30 36.21 6.02
CA LEU A 307 3.67 36.27 4.71
C LEU A 307 2.63 37.41 4.60
N GLY A 308 2.32 38.12 5.70
CA GLY A 308 1.41 39.26 5.71
C GLY A 308 -0.06 38.89 5.87
N PHE A 309 -0.38 37.75 6.51
CA PHE A 309 -1.74 37.44 6.96
C PHE A 309 -1.88 37.82 8.44
N ALA A 310 -2.95 38.53 8.81
CA ALA A 310 -3.14 38.92 10.20
C ALA A 310 -3.64 37.73 11.05
N ASN A 311 -3.19 37.62 12.30
CA ASN A 311 -3.52 36.52 13.22
C ASN A 311 -5.04 36.21 13.29
N HIS A 312 -5.87 37.26 13.38
CA HIS A 312 -7.33 37.09 13.39
C HIS A 312 -7.88 36.42 12.12
N GLN A 313 -7.30 36.70 10.94
CA GLN A 313 -7.72 36.10 9.66
C GLN A 313 -7.37 34.60 9.65
N ILE A 314 -6.17 34.26 10.13
CA ILE A 314 -5.67 32.88 10.25
C ILE A 314 -6.57 32.08 11.19
N ASN A 315 -6.84 32.61 12.38
CA ASN A 315 -7.66 31.92 13.39
C ASN A 315 -9.10 31.70 12.92
N ILE A 316 -9.73 32.69 12.28
CA ILE A 316 -11.09 32.53 11.73
C ILE A 316 -11.08 31.44 10.65
N ALA A 317 -10.12 31.45 9.72
CA ALA A 317 -10.02 30.45 8.68
C ALA A 317 -9.80 29.04 9.24
N MET A 318 -8.87 28.90 10.19
CA MET A 318 -8.57 27.63 10.85
C MET A 318 -9.76 27.05 11.60
N ASN A 319 -10.51 27.89 12.33
CA ASN A 319 -11.72 27.44 13.01
C ASN A 319 -12.70 26.73 12.08
N PHE A 320 -12.84 27.18 10.82
CA PHE A 320 -13.68 26.49 9.84
C PHE A 320 -13.01 25.28 9.19
N PHE A 321 -11.70 25.33 8.96
CA PHE A 321 -10.98 24.25 8.28
C PHE A 321 -10.75 23.02 9.16
N SER A 322 -10.69 23.19 10.47
CA SER A 322 -10.53 22.07 11.41
C SER A 322 -11.83 21.31 11.72
N MET A 323 -12.98 21.85 11.27
CA MET A 323 -14.30 21.27 11.52
C MET A 323 -14.63 20.14 10.53
N GLU A 324 -15.12 19.03 11.06
CA GLU A 324 -15.71 17.91 10.32
C GLU A 324 -17.09 17.62 10.91
N HIS A 325 -18.16 17.91 10.17
CA HIS A 325 -19.53 17.79 10.65
C HIS A 325 -20.49 17.16 9.63
N SER A 326 -21.65 16.71 10.10
CA SER A 326 -22.75 16.32 9.21
C SER A 326 -23.21 17.51 8.36
N PHE A 327 -23.96 17.26 7.28
CA PHE A 327 -24.45 18.34 6.42
C PHE A 327 -25.33 19.34 7.18
N THR A 328 -26.24 18.85 8.02
CA THR A 328 -27.16 19.70 8.80
C THR A 328 -26.39 20.63 9.73
N ASP A 329 -25.45 20.09 10.49
CA ASP A 329 -24.67 20.85 11.48
C ASP A 329 -23.77 21.88 10.78
N MET A 330 -23.16 21.50 9.65
CA MET A 330 -22.32 22.42 8.87
C MET A 330 -23.12 23.59 8.30
N VAL A 331 -24.37 23.38 7.87
CA VAL A 331 -25.26 24.46 7.46
C VAL A 331 -25.56 25.42 8.61
N GLU A 332 -25.71 24.91 9.83
CA GLU A 332 -25.91 25.74 11.02
C GLU A 332 -24.68 26.58 11.36
N VAL A 333 -23.49 25.96 11.35
CA VAL A 333 -22.21 26.64 11.56
C VAL A 333 -21.99 27.73 10.51
N CYS A 334 -22.27 27.41 9.24
CA CYS A 334 -22.14 28.34 8.12
C CYS A 334 -23.22 29.43 8.09
N ARG A 335 -24.27 29.36 8.93
CA ARG A 335 -25.34 30.37 9.02
C ARG A 335 -24.78 31.77 9.28
N LYS A 336 -23.70 31.87 10.08
CA LYS A 336 -22.98 33.12 10.35
C LYS A 336 -22.47 33.81 9.07
N ILE A 337 -22.13 33.03 8.03
CA ILE A 337 -21.61 33.51 6.75
C ILE A 337 -22.75 33.67 5.72
N THR A 338 -23.72 32.75 5.71
CA THR A 338 -24.75 32.65 4.65
C THR A 338 -25.95 33.57 4.82
N VAL A 339 -26.20 34.11 6.02
CA VAL A 339 -27.32 35.03 6.31
C VAL A 339 -27.17 36.38 5.59
N ARG A 340 -25.93 36.85 5.39
CA ARG A 340 -25.67 38.13 4.74
C ARG A 340 -25.79 38.00 3.22
N LYS A 341 -26.42 38.97 2.53
CA LYS A 341 -26.37 39.10 1.06
C LYS A 341 -25.00 39.57 0.54
N SER A 342 -23.93 39.26 1.27
CA SER A 342 -22.55 39.59 0.92
C SER A 342 -22.00 38.60 -0.12
N LYS A 343 -20.90 38.99 -0.79
CA LYS A 343 -20.19 38.10 -1.73
C LYS A 343 -19.78 36.78 -1.08
N CYS A 344 -19.31 36.80 0.18
CA CYS A 344 -18.97 35.57 0.92
C CYS A 344 -20.19 34.66 1.13
N GLY A 345 -21.35 35.19 1.49
CA GLY A 345 -22.58 34.41 1.67
C GLY A 345 -23.11 33.80 0.36
N ILE A 346 -22.87 34.44 -0.80
CA ILE A 346 -23.22 33.86 -2.11
C ILE A 346 -22.36 32.62 -2.39
N PHE A 347 -21.03 32.74 -2.29
CA PHE A 347 -20.11 31.62 -2.54
C PHE A 347 -20.32 30.44 -1.57
N SER A 348 -20.53 30.72 -0.28
CA SER A 348 -20.83 29.68 0.72
C SER A 348 -22.14 28.95 0.42
N ARG A 349 -23.22 29.66 0.04
CA ARG A 349 -24.50 29.03 -0.32
C ARG A 349 -24.40 28.18 -1.58
N GLU A 350 -23.66 28.66 -2.59
CA GLU A 350 -23.41 27.89 -3.82
C GLU A 350 -22.72 26.56 -3.51
N GLY A 351 -21.65 26.58 -2.71
CA GLY A 351 -20.93 25.38 -2.32
C GLY A 351 -21.79 24.41 -1.50
N LEU A 352 -22.55 24.91 -0.51
CA LEU A 352 -23.44 24.08 0.30
C LEU A 352 -24.57 23.46 -0.52
N ARG A 353 -25.20 24.21 -1.43
CA ARG A 353 -26.26 23.70 -2.32
C ARG A 353 -25.74 22.62 -3.26
N HIS A 354 -24.51 22.79 -3.78
CA HIS A 354 -23.86 21.76 -4.58
C HIS A 354 -23.70 20.47 -3.77
N ILE A 355 -23.08 20.55 -2.59
CA ILE A 355 -22.88 19.39 -1.71
C ILE A 355 -24.21 18.73 -1.34
N GLU A 356 -25.25 19.51 -1.01
CA GLU A 356 -26.59 19.00 -0.71
C GLU A 356 -27.17 18.14 -1.84
N THR A 357 -27.00 18.62 -3.09
CA THR A 357 -27.50 17.91 -4.27
C THR A 357 -26.75 16.59 -4.47
N VAL A 358 -25.43 16.60 -4.28
CA VAL A 358 -24.62 15.37 -4.36
C VAL A 358 -25.02 14.38 -3.27
N ILE A 359 -25.28 14.83 -2.04
CA ILE A 359 -25.75 13.98 -0.94
C ILE A 359 -27.07 13.28 -1.30
N LYS A 360 -28.05 14.01 -1.84
CA LYS A 360 -29.33 13.43 -2.30
C LYS A 360 -29.14 12.38 -3.40
N HIS A 361 -28.18 12.60 -4.30
CA HIS A 361 -27.89 11.65 -5.38
C HIS A 361 -27.20 10.37 -4.87
N ILE A 362 -26.24 10.48 -3.95
CA ILE A 362 -25.59 9.29 -3.37
C ILE A 362 -26.54 8.49 -2.47
N GLU A 363 -27.49 9.14 -1.80
CA GLU A 363 -28.59 8.48 -1.09
C GLU A 363 -29.47 7.69 -2.06
N SER A 364 -29.78 8.27 -3.23
CA SER A 364 -30.54 7.60 -4.29
C SER A 364 -29.79 6.40 -4.90
N LEU A 365 -28.46 6.44 -4.92
CA LEU A 365 -27.57 5.35 -5.34
C LEU A 365 -27.30 4.34 -4.21
N ASN A 366 -27.92 4.51 -3.02
CA ASN A 366 -27.78 3.63 -1.87
C ASN A 366 -26.32 3.49 -1.36
N VAL A 367 -25.56 4.58 -1.41
CA VAL A 367 -24.21 4.64 -0.84
C VAL A 367 -24.31 4.64 0.69
N LYS A 368 -23.78 3.59 1.33
CA LYS A 368 -23.92 3.37 2.78
C LYS A 368 -22.87 4.05 3.66
N PHE A 369 -21.94 4.80 3.07
CA PHE A 369 -20.84 5.40 3.83
C PHE A 369 -21.30 6.63 4.59
N THR A 370 -20.71 6.85 5.76
CA THR A 370 -20.93 8.07 6.54
C THR A 370 -20.39 9.26 5.77
N VAL A 371 -21.19 10.30 5.61
CA VAL A 371 -20.82 11.52 4.87
C VAL A 371 -20.59 12.67 5.84
N VAL A 372 -19.47 13.36 5.66
CA VAL A 372 -19.04 14.46 6.52
C VAL A 372 -18.53 15.59 5.64
N ILE A 373 -18.82 16.83 5.99
CA ILE A 373 -18.31 18.01 5.29
C ILE A 373 -17.03 18.48 5.99
N ALA A 374 -15.96 18.61 5.21
CA ALA A 374 -14.64 18.98 5.68
C ALA A 374 -14.09 20.14 4.84
N PRO A 375 -14.36 21.41 5.20
CA PRO A 375 -13.86 22.58 4.48
C PRO A 375 -12.32 22.63 4.38
N GLY A 376 -11.63 22.05 5.36
CA GLY A 376 -10.17 21.92 5.39
C GLY A 376 -9.58 20.89 4.42
N LEU A 377 -10.40 20.26 3.57
CA LEU A 377 -9.91 19.35 2.53
C LEU A 377 -9.16 20.12 1.43
N MET A 378 -7.89 20.41 1.70
CA MET A 378 -7.07 21.36 0.93
C MET A 378 -5.83 20.73 0.26
N ASN A 379 -5.54 19.46 0.54
CA ASN A 379 -4.35 18.74 0.04
C ASN A 379 -4.25 18.64 -1.50
N ILE A 380 -5.34 18.92 -2.20
CA ILE A 380 -5.46 18.71 -3.65
C ILE A 380 -5.78 20.00 -4.42
N LEU A 381 -5.79 21.15 -3.75
CA LEU A 381 -6.34 22.40 -4.30
C LEU A 381 -5.64 22.95 -5.55
N GLN A 382 -4.39 22.61 -5.78
CA GLN A 382 -3.65 23.15 -6.92
C GLN A 382 -4.27 22.77 -8.26
N PHE A 383 -4.91 21.61 -8.34
CA PHE A 383 -5.38 21.03 -9.60
C PHE A 383 -6.89 21.05 -9.77
N TYR A 384 -7.64 21.34 -8.71
CA TYR A 384 -9.08 21.13 -8.68
C TYR A 384 -9.87 22.43 -8.63
N SER A 385 -11.10 22.35 -9.09
CA SER A 385 -12.04 23.44 -9.24
C SER A 385 -13.43 22.95 -8.90
N GLY A 386 -14.04 23.50 -7.86
CA GLY A 386 -15.41 23.12 -7.47
C GLY A 386 -15.42 21.97 -6.48
N PHE A 387 -16.13 20.89 -6.82
CA PHE A 387 -16.36 19.74 -5.93
C PHE A 387 -15.09 18.92 -5.68
N LEU A 388 -14.90 18.53 -4.44
CA LEU A 388 -13.75 17.82 -3.91
C LEU A 388 -14.22 16.77 -2.92
N PHE A 389 -13.59 15.61 -2.93
CA PHE A 389 -13.86 14.60 -1.93
C PHE A 389 -12.64 13.72 -1.64
N GLU A 390 -12.62 13.16 -0.43
CA GLU A 390 -11.73 12.08 -0.04
C GLU A 390 -12.54 10.99 0.65
N ILE A 391 -12.11 9.75 0.48
CA ILE A 391 -12.66 8.61 1.20
C ILE A 391 -11.58 8.10 2.12
N VAL A 392 -11.88 8.15 3.41
CA VAL A 392 -10.96 7.76 4.47
C VAL A 392 -11.46 6.53 5.20
N TYR A 393 -10.51 5.68 5.61
CA TYR A 393 -10.79 4.49 6.38
C TYR A 393 -10.21 4.61 7.77
N TYR A 394 -11.04 4.35 8.76
CA TYR A 394 -10.64 4.32 10.16
C TYR A 394 -9.95 3.00 10.51
N ASN A 395 -8.67 3.05 10.87
CA ASN A 395 -7.89 1.87 11.25
C ASN A 395 -7.55 1.88 12.75
N LYS A 396 -7.99 0.85 13.49
CA LYS A 396 -7.66 0.63 14.91
C LYS A 396 -6.36 -0.20 15.03
N SER A 397 -5.19 0.32 14.66
CA SER A 397 -3.89 -0.37 14.86
C SER A 397 -2.73 0.62 14.74
N LYS A 398 -1.58 0.61 15.44
CA LYS A 398 -0.90 -0.29 16.41
C LYS A 398 -0.39 0.48 17.66
N LYS A 399 -0.77 1.76 17.84
CA LYS A 399 -0.18 2.70 18.81
C LYS A 399 -1.19 3.44 19.71
N ASN A 400 -2.43 2.95 19.88
CA ASN A 400 -3.51 3.67 20.58
C ASN A 400 -3.83 5.09 20.02
N VAL A 401 -3.36 5.42 18.82
CA VAL A 401 -3.71 6.65 18.11
C VAL A 401 -4.63 6.28 16.96
N ALA A 402 -5.84 6.85 16.96
CA ALA A 402 -6.79 6.78 15.86
C ALA A 402 -6.21 7.48 14.63
N GLU A 403 -5.85 6.72 13.58
CA GLU A 403 -5.36 7.28 12.32
C GLU A 403 -6.33 6.96 11.17
N TYR A 404 -6.66 7.99 10.39
CA TYR A 404 -7.51 7.87 9.21
C TYR A 404 -6.64 7.77 7.96
N ASP A 405 -6.78 6.67 7.24
CA ASP A 405 -6.07 6.45 5.99
C ASP A 405 -6.90 6.92 4.80
N VAL A 406 -6.38 7.88 4.03
CA VAL A 406 -6.98 8.25 2.74
C VAL A 406 -6.80 7.10 1.76
N LEU A 407 -7.90 6.48 1.32
CA LEU A 407 -7.93 5.37 0.38
C LEU A 407 -8.20 5.85 -1.04
N ALA A 408 -9.07 6.84 -1.19
CA ALA A 408 -9.40 7.44 -2.47
C ALA A 408 -9.55 8.95 -2.35
N ALA A 409 -9.26 9.66 -3.43
CA ALA A 409 -9.38 11.10 -3.51
C ALA A 409 -9.82 11.53 -4.90
N GLY A 410 -10.65 12.57 -4.98
CA GLY A 410 -11.23 12.98 -6.24
C GLY A 410 -11.87 14.36 -6.22
N GLY A 411 -12.42 14.72 -7.38
CA GLY A 411 -13.06 16.01 -7.60
C GLY A 411 -12.98 16.47 -9.04
N CYS A 412 -13.46 17.69 -9.27
CA CYS A 412 -13.47 18.37 -10.56
C CYS A 412 -12.15 19.10 -10.81
N TYR A 413 -11.58 19.02 -12.02
CA TYR A 413 -10.25 19.57 -12.36
C TYR A 413 -10.24 20.36 -13.69
N ASP A 414 -11.35 21.01 -14.03
CA ASP A 414 -11.50 21.88 -15.21
C ASP A 414 -10.38 22.93 -15.33
N LYS A 415 -9.96 23.50 -14.19
CA LYS A 415 -8.86 24.48 -14.14
C LYS A 415 -7.54 23.92 -14.65
N LEU A 416 -7.26 22.64 -14.40
CA LEU A 416 -6.03 21.99 -14.84
C LEU A 416 -6.04 21.77 -16.37
N ILE A 417 -7.17 21.38 -16.94
CA ILE A 417 -7.30 21.28 -18.41
C ILE A 417 -7.13 22.66 -19.04
N SER A 418 -7.77 23.67 -18.45
CA SER A 418 -7.71 25.06 -18.92
C SER A 418 -6.30 25.65 -18.85
N SER A 419 -5.49 25.27 -17.88
CA SER A 419 -4.09 25.75 -17.80
C SER A 419 -3.22 25.14 -18.89
N PHE A 420 -3.42 23.86 -19.22
CA PHE A 420 -2.73 23.24 -20.36
C PHE A 420 -3.15 23.82 -21.70
N ARG A 421 -4.45 24.16 -21.89
CA ARG A 421 -4.93 24.81 -23.13
C ARG A 421 -4.34 26.20 -23.36
N ARG A 422 -4.21 26.99 -22.29
CA ARG A 422 -3.56 28.31 -22.34
C ARG A 422 -2.12 28.22 -22.84
N ASN A 423 -1.41 27.13 -22.55
CA ASN A 423 -0.05 26.92 -23.04
C ASN A 423 0.01 26.50 -24.52
N LEU A 424 -1.13 26.16 -25.13
CA LEU A 424 -1.24 25.70 -26.52
C LEU A 424 -1.85 26.76 -27.45
N ASP A 425 -2.21 27.94 -26.93
CA ASP A 425 -2.94 29.00 -27.66
C ASP A 425 -4.23 28.51 -28.35
N VAL A 426 -4.83 27.42 -27.84
CA VAL A 426 -6.11 26.90 -28.34
C VAL A 426 -7.27 27.67 -27.70
N ASN A 427 -8.27 28.04 -28.51
CA ASN A 427 -9.47 28.77 -28.05
C ASN A 427 -10.02 28.24 -26.72
N ASN A 428 -10.10 29.11 -25.71
CA ASN A 428 -10.60 28.78 -24.38
C ASN A 428 -12.13 28.59 -24.31
N ASP A 429 -12.85 28.78 -25.42
CA ASP A 429 -14.31 28.66 -25.47
C ASP A 429 -14.82 27.22 -25.42
N ILE A 430 -13.92 26.24 -25.48
CA ILE A 430 -14.26 24.82 -25.32
C ILE A 430 -14.63 24.55 -23.87
N LYS A 431 -15.93 24.53 -23.60
CA LYS A 431 -16.51 24.11 -22.31
C LYS A 431 -16.38 22.59 -22.19
N GLN A 432 -15.48 22.16 -21.32
CA GLN A 432 -15.36 20.77 -20.91
C GLN A 432 -15.23 20.73 -19.39
N THR A 433 -15.96 19.80 -18.80
CA THR A 433 -15.93 19.51 -17.38
C THR A 433 -15.34 18.14 -17.18
N ALA A 434 -14.33 18.02 -16.31
CA ALA A 434 -13.70 16.75 -16.00
C ALA A 434 -13.70 16.53 -14.49
N LEU A 435 -14.24 15.39 -14.10
CA LEU A 435 -14.24 14.91 -12.73
C LEU A 435 -13.56 13.56 -12.66
N GLY A 436 -12.96 13.23 -11.53
CA GLY A 436 -12.42 11.90 -11.37
C GLY A 436 -12.05 11.55 -9.96
N ILE A 437 -11.83 10.25 -9.77
CA ILE A 437 -11.39 9.62 -8.53
C ILE A 437 -10.07 8.91 -8.77
N SER A 438 -9.23 8.85 -7.74
CA SER A 438 -7.96 8.14 -7.71
C SER A 438 -7.93 7.28 -6.45
N LEU A 439 -7.72 5.97 -6.60
CA LEU A 439 -7.65 4.99 -5.52
C LEU A 439 -6.21 4.53 -5.31
N SER A 440 -5.78 4.49 -4.05
CA SER A 440 -4.46 3.99 -3.66
C SER A 440 -4.49 2.47 -3.50
N LEU A 441 -4.11 1.72 -4.54
CA LEU A 441 -4.18 0.26 -4.53
C LEU A 441 -3.23 -0.37 -3.50
N ASP A 442 -2.08 0.24 -3.23
CA ASP A 442 -1.17 -0.21 -2.16
C ASP A 442 -1.84 -0.24 -0.78
N LYS A 443 -2.62 0.79 -0.47
CA LYS A 443 -3.29 0.92 0.82
C LYS A 443 -4.45 -0.07 0.92
N LEU A 444 -5.16 -0.27 -0.18
CA LEU A 444 -6.16 -1.34 -0.26
C LEU A 444 -5.46 -2.69 -0.02
N ALA A 445 -4.43 -3.04 -0.77
CA ALA A 445 -3.67 -4.29 -0.58
C ALA A 445 -3.12 -4.47 0.85
N ALA A 446 -2.78 -3.39 1.55
CA ALA A 446 -2.35 -3.44 2.95
C ALA A 446 -3.50 -3.72 3.93
N LEU A 447 -4.71 -3.23 3.64
CA LEU A 447 -5.91 -3.46 4.45
C LEU A 447 -6.56 -4.83 4.20
N PHE A 448 -6.36 -5.41 3.01
CA PHE A 448 -7.00 -6.66 2.61
C PHE A 448 -6.03 -7.85 2.68
N PRO A 449 -6.18 -8.75 3.67
CA PRO A 449 -5.47 -10.03 3.64
C PRO A 449 -6.11 -10.94 2.58
N THR A 450 -5.31 -11.49 1.66
CA THR A 450 -5.75 -12.61 0.82
C THR A 450 -5.60 -13.91 1.57
N GLU A 451 -6.68 -14.66 1.67
CA GLU A 451 -6.69 -16.02 2.23
C GLU A 451 -6.33 -17.10 1.20
N SER A 452 -6.17 -16.73 -0.08
CA SER A 452 -5.89 -17.68 -1.16
C SER A 452 -4.76 -17.22 -2.08
N SER A 453 -3.93 -18.18 -2.51
CA SER A 453 -3.00 -17.99 -3.62
C SER A 453 -3.73 -17.72 -4.93
N GLU A 454 -3.01 -17.19 -5.92
CA GLU A 454 -3.42 -17.27 -7.33
C GLU A 454 -3.14 -18.65 -7.93
N ILE A 455 -2.24 -19.43 -7.33
CA ILE A 455 -1.86 -20.74 -7.83
C ILE A 455 -2.79 -21.78 -7.21
N ASP A 456 -3.49 -22.53 -8.06
CA ASP A 456 -4.41 -23.58 -7.64
C ASP A 456 -3.66 -24.87 -7.26
N VAL A 457 -2.61 -25.18 -8.03
CA VAL A 457 -1.87 -26.46 -7.98
C VAL A 457 -0.38 -26.25 -8.19
N ILE A 458 0.44 -26.90 -7.35
CA ILE A 458 1.87 -27.10 -7.60
C ILE A 458 2.10 -28.55 -8.04
N LEU A 459 2.78 -28.75 -9.17
CA LEU A 459 3.11 -30.04 -9.75
C LEU A 459 4.60 -30.35 -9.56
N CYS A 460 4.91 -31.47 -8.91
CA CYS A 460 6.28 -31.92 -8.62
C CYS A 460 6.46 -33.44 -8.79
N SER A 461 7.72 -33.90 -8.83
CA SER A 461 8.07 -35.33 -8.78
C SER A 461 8.10 -35.81 -7.32
N ALA A 462 7.63 -37.02 -7.06
CA ALA A 462 7.78 -37.66 -5.74
C ALA A 462 9.15 -38.32 -5.53
N CYS A 463 9.92 -38.60 -6.59
CA CYS A 463 11.19 -39.32 -6.54
C CYS A 463 12.31 -38.55 -7.25
N SER A 464 13.50 -38.51 -6.63
CA SER A 464 14.74 -37.87 -7.10
C SER A 464 15.51 -38.69 -8.15
N ASN A 465 15.00 -39.86 -8.55
CA ASN A 465 15.78 -40.82 -9.31
C ASN A 465 15.24 -41.06 -10.74
N SER A 466 14.08 -40.49 -11.10
CA SER A 466 13.61 -40.50 -12.49
C SER A 466 12.96 -39.17 -12.90
N ILE A 467 13.52 -38.59 -13.97
CA ILE A 467 13.07 -37.35 -14.58
C ILE A 467 11.78 -37.65 -15.38
N MET A 468 10.63 -37.65 -14.71
CA MET A 468 9.31 -37.85 -15.34
C MET A 468 8.79 -36.58 -16.05
N THR A 469 9.64 -35.88 -16.79
CA THR A 469 9.33 -34.54 -17.33
C THR A 469 8.21 -34.57 -18.37
N GLU A 470 8.18 -35.58 -19.25
CA GLU A 470 7.15 -35.67 -20.28
C GLU A 470 5.75 -35.90 -19.69
N GLU A 471 5.62 -36.77 -18.69
CA GLU A 471 4.35 -37.02 -18.01
C GLU A 471 3.87 -35.80 -17.20
N LYS A 472 4.78 -35.10 -16.50
CA LYS A 472 4.47 -33.83 -15.84
C LYS A 472 3.93 -32.80 -16.84
N LEU A 473 4.59 -32.64 -17.99
CA LEU A 473 4.18 -31.67 -19.01
C LEU A 473 2.85 -32.05 -19.66
N ASN A 474 2.55 -33.34 -19.84
CA ASN A 474 1.26 -33.81 -20.31
C ASN A 474 0.14 -33.43 -19.32
N ILE A 475 0.35 -33.67 -18.02
CA ILE A 475 -0.62 -33.31 -16.98
C ILE A 475 -0.77 -31.79 -16.86
N ALA A 476 0.33 -31.05 -16.88
CA ALA A 476 0.30 -29.58 -16.85
C ALA A 476 -0.47 -29.02 -18.05
N ARG A 477 -0.25 -29.55 -19.26
CA ARG A 477 -1.00 -29.18 -20.47
C ARG A 477 -2.50 -29.40 -20.30
N ASP A 478 -2.89 -30.54 -19.74
CA ASP A 478 -4.31 -30.86 -19.52
C ASP A 478 -4.93 -29.96 -18.46
N LEU A 479 -4.21 -29.63 -17.38
CA LEU A 479 -4.65 -28.68 -16.35
C LEU A 479 -4.78 -27.26 -16.91
N TRP A 480 -3.82 -26.79 -17.71
CA TRP A 480 -3.88 -25.48 -18.36
C TRP A 480 -5.02 -25.41 -19.37
N LYS A 481 -5.28 -26.48 -20.15
CA LYS A 481 -6.47 -26.56 -21.04
C LYS A 481 -7.79 -26.47 -20.27
N MET A 482 -7.81 -26.86 -19.00
CA MET A 482 -8.96 -26.72 -18.12
C MET A 482 -9.05 -25.34 -17.46
N GLY A 483 -8.07 -24.45 -17.65
CA GLY A 483 -8.01 -23.14 -17.00
C GLY A 483 -7.55 -23.16 -15.54
N ILE A 484 -6.89 -24.24 -15.10
CA ILE A 484 -6.39 -24.37 -13.72
C ILE A 484 -4.97 -23.78 -13.64
N LYS A 485 -4.76 -22.84 -12.72
CA LYS A 485 -3.48 -22.15 -12.55
C LYS A 485 -2.47 -23.10 -11.88
N THR A 486 -1.60 -23.69 -12.70
CA THR A 486 -0.67 -24.75 -12.27
C THR A 486 0.78 -24.31 -12.41
N LEU A 487 1.55 -24.41 -11.33
CA LEU A 487 3.01 -24.20 -11.30
C LEU A 487 3.73 -25.55 -11.42
N VAL A 488 4.65 -25.69 -12.38
CA VAL A 488 5.45 -26.90 -12.58
C VAL A 488 6.86 -26.64 -12.05
N LEU A 489 7.31 -27.47 -11.09
CA LEU A 489 8.67 -27.40 -10.55
C LEU A 489 9.62 -28.29 -11.36
N ASP A 490 10.64 -27.67 -11.94
CA ASP A 490 11.68 -28.32 -12.76
C ASP A 490 12.81 -28.91 -11.90
N VAL A 491 13.12 -28.25 -10.78
CA VAL A 491 14.21 -28.64 -9.87
C VAL A 491 13.74 -29.73 -8.90
N GLU A 492 14.59 -30.73 -8.67
CA GLU A 492 14.42 -31.69 -7.58
C GLU A 492 14.59 -30.96 -6.24
N GLN A 493 13.48 -30.75 -5.56
CA GLN A 493 13.43 -30.16 -4.22
C GLN A 493 12.95 -31.23 -3.24
N THR A 494 13.41 -31.14 -1.99
CA THR A 494 12.90 -32.04 -0.94
C THR A 494 11.43 -31.74 -0.68
N LEU A 495 10.70 -32.73 -0.16
CA LEU A 495 9.29 -32.56 0.19
C LEU A 495 9.06 -31.41 1.17
N GLU A 496 10.00 -31.21 2.10
CA GLU A 496 10.00 -30.13 3.08
C GLU A 496 10.14 -28.75 2.40
N GLN A 497 11.08 -28.60 1.47
CA GLN A 497 11.25 -27.37 0.70
C GLN A 497 10.00 -27.03 -0.13
N ILE A 498 9.37 -28.03 -0.73
CA ILE A 498 8.12 -27.84 -1.48
C ILE A 498 6.99 -27.44 -0.53
N GLN A 499 6.91 -28.03 0.66
CA GLN A 499 5.91 -27.68 1.66
C GLN A 499 6.09 -26.26 2.18
N ASP A 500 7.32 -25.86 2.51
CA ASP A 500 7.66 -24.50 2.94
C ASP A 500 7.30 -23.51 1.84
N TYR A 501 7.64 -23.83 0.58
CA TYR A 501 7.29 -23.01 -0.58
C TYR A 501 5.78 -22.92 -0.82
N CYS A 502 5.04 -24.00 -0.61
CA CYS A 502 3.57 -24.01 -0.71
C CYS A 502 2.91 -23.20 0.41
N GLN A 503 3.46 -23.26 1.63
CA GLN A 503 3.00 -22.46 2.76
C GLN A 503 3.30 -20.97 2.52
N GLU A 504 4.48 -20.64 2.02
CA GLU A 504 4.86 -19.27 1.67
C GLU A 504 3.94 -18.67 0.62
N LEU A 505 3.52 -19.48 -0.37
CA LEU A 505 2.63 -19.05 -1.45
C LEU A 505 1.13 -19.27 -1.17
N TYR A 506 0.75 -19.80 0.00
CA TYR A 506 -0.62 -20.19 0.37
C TYR A 506 -1.32 -21.11 -0.65
N VAL A 507 -0.57 -21.99 -1.30
CA VAL A 507 -1.12 -22.95 -2.28
C VAL A 507 -1.77 -24.12 -1.54
N THR A 508 -3.01 -24.42 -1.90
CA THR A 508 -3.82 -25.42 -1.18
C THR A 508 -3.58 -26.86 -1.65
N ASN A 509 -3.13 -27.06 -2.90
CA ASN A 509 -3.00 -28.39 -3.50
C ASN A 509 -1.60 -28.59 -4.09
N ILE A 510 -0.94 -29.67 -3.64
CA ILE A 510 0.33 -30.16 -4.16
C ILE A 510 0.05 -31.48 -4.86
N VAL A 511 0.61 -31.66 -6.04
CA VAL A 511 0.39 -32.82 -6.91
C VAL A 511 1.75 -33.44 -7.19
N MET A 512 1.98 -34.62 -6.62
CA MET A 512 3.24 -35.36 -6.77
C MET A 512 3.06 -36.54 -7.70
N LEU A 513 3.87 -36.63 -8.76
CA LEU A 513 3.89 -37.77 -9.68
C LEU A 513 4.76 -38.91 -9.14
N LYS A 514 4.24 -40.14 -9.25
CA LYS A 514 4.96 -41.40 -8.99
C LYS A 514 5.20 -42.17 -10.29
N GLU A 515 6.25 -42.99 -10.29
CA GLU A 515 6.67 -43.86 -11.41
C GLU A 515 5.58 -44.82 -11.92
N THR A 516 4.56 -45.11 -11.12
CA THR A 516 3.46 -46.03 -11.45
C THR A 516 2.27 -45.36 -12.16
N LYS A 517 2.44 -44.20 -12.80
CA LYS A 517 1.34 -43.36 -13.36
C LYS A 517 0.25 -43.02 -12.34
N SER A 518 0.63 -42.98 -11.07
CA SER A 518 -0.23 -42.56 -9.96
C SER A 518 0.18 -41.18 -9.47
N VAL A 519 -0.80 -40.43 -8.97
CA VAL A 519 -0.64 -39.05 -8.51
C VAL A 519 -1.01 -39.00 -7.04
N ILE A 520 -0.15 -38.41 -6.22
CA ILE A 520 -0.47 -38.05 -4.84
C ILE A 520 -0.95 -36.61 -4.83
N LEU A 521 -2.24 -36.42 -4.58
CA LEU A 521 -2.79 -35.12 -4.25
C LEU A 521 -2.63 -34.90 -2.75
N ARG A 522 -1.72 -34.00 -2.37
CA ARG A 522 -1.51 -33.54 -1.00
C ARG A 522 -2.20 -32.19 -0.82
N ARG A 523 -3.21 -32.14 0.05
CA ARG A 523 -4.01 -30.93 0.29
C ARG A 523 -3.70 -30.35 1.67
N LEU A 524 -3.47 -29.04 1.75
CA LEU A 524 -3.30 -28.31 3.00
C LEU A 524 -4.70 -27.94 3.56
N MET A 525 -5.03 -28.44 4.75
CA MET A 525 -6.28 -28.16 5.47
C MET A 525 -5.96 -27.83 6.93
N GLU A 526 -6.25 -26.62 7.41
CA GLU A 526 -6.07 -26.20 8.82
C GLU A 526 -4.70 -26.65 9.41
N ASP A 527 -3.61 -26.32 8.71
CA ASP A 527 -2.22 -26.69 9.04
C ASP A 527 -1.87 -28.19 9.05
N LYS A 528 -2.71 -29.03 8.45
CA LYS A 528 -2.40 -30.47 8.24
C LYS A 528 -2.50 -30.84 6.78
N PHE A 529 -1.49 -31.57 6.30
CA PHE A 529 -1.49 -32.15 4.96
C PHE A 529 -2.27 -33.47 4.94
N GLN A 530 -3.18 -33.60 3.98
CA GLN A 530 -3.91 -34.84 3.69
C GLN A 530 -3.49 -35.37 2.32
N ASP A 531 -3.05 -36.63 2.29
CA ASP A 531 -2.61 -37.30 1.08
C ASP A 531 -3.71 -38.19 0.52
N LYS A 532 -3.98 -38.04 -0.77
CA LYS A 532 -4.86 -38.93 -1.52
C LYS A 532 -4.15 -39.42 -2.78
N VAL A 533 -3.92 -40.72 -2.85
CA VAL A 533 -3.37 -41.39 -4.04
C VAL A 533 -4.51 -41.67 -5.02
N MET A 534 -4.32 -41.35 -6.29
CA MET A 534 -5.30 -41.59 -7.36
C MET A 534 -4.60 -41.77 -8.71
N SER A 535 -5.33 -42.27 -9.71
CA SER A 535 -4.82 -42.29 -11.09
C SER A 535 -4.82 -40.88 -11.71
N VAL A 536 -4.01 -40.66 -12.75
CA VAL A 536 -3.98 -39.38 -13.49
C VAL A 536 -5.36 -39.02 -14.04
N THR A 537 -6.11 -40.00 -14.56
CA THR A 537 -7.46 -39.80 -15.11
C THR A 537 -8.46 -39.38 -14.04
N GLU A 538 -8.47 -40.05 -12.88
CA GLU A 538 -9.32 -39.69 -11.75
C GLU A 538 -9.00 -38.29 -11.21
N PHE A 539 -7.71 -37.94 -11.13
CA PHE A 539 -7.26 -36.62 -10.72
C PHE A 539 -7.80 -35.52 -11.65
N LEU A 540 -7.65 -35.70 -12.96
CA LEU A 540 -8.13 -34.76 -13.97
C LEU A 540 -9.66 -34.62 -13.92
N GLU A 541 -10.41 -35.71 -13.70
CA GLU A 541 -11.87 -35.65 -13.51
C GLU A 541 -12.27 -34.91 -12.23
N LEU A 542 -11.57 -35.13 -11.11
CA LEU A 542 -11.79 -34.42 -9.86
C LEU A 542 -11.59 -32.92 -10.01
N MET A 543 -10.54 -32.53 -10.73
CA MET A 543 -10.24 -31.13 -11.02
C MET A 543 -11.26 -30.51 -11.98
N ARG A 544 -11.70 -31.25 -13.02
CA ARG A 544 -12.79 -30.82 -13.92
C ARG A 544 -14.10 -30.57 -13.16
N ARG A 545 -14.46 -31.47 -12.24
CA ARG A 545 -15.69 -31.34 -11.45
C ARG A 545 -15.65 -30.11 -10.56
N LYS A 546 -14.53 -29.89 -9.85
CA LYS A 546 -14.34 -28.68 -9.03
C LYS A 546 -14.38 -27.40 -9.83
N ASN A 547 -13.79 -27.38 -11.03
CA ASN A 547 -13.80 -26.18 -11.85
C ASN A 547 -15.21 -25.83 -12.36
N ARG A 548 -16.04 -26.85 -12.67
CA ARG A 548 -17.46 -26.64 -13.00
C ARG A 548 -18.27 -26.09 -11.83
N GLU A 549 -18.06 -26.61 -10.62
CA GLU A 549 -18.73 -26.11 -9.40
C GLU A 549 -18.35 -24.64 -9.13
N ASN A 550 -17.07 -24.26 -9.31
CA ASN A 550 -16.62 -22.86 -9.16
C ASN A 550 -17.09 -21.92 -10.30
N SER A 551 -17.24 -22.44 -11.52
CA SER A 551 -17.71 -21.64 -12.67
C SER A 551 -19.21 -21.31 -12.58
N LEU A 552 -20.01 -22.22 -12.02
CA LEU A 552 -21.45 -22.01 -11.82
C LEU A 552 -21.76 -20.97 -10.73
N THR A 553 -20.87 -20.81 -9.73
CA THR A 553 -21.02 -19.78 -8.70
C THR A 553 -20.67 -18.37 -9.16
N ASN A 554 -20.01 -18.21 -10.32
CA ASN A 554 -19.56 -16.90 -10.81
C ASN A 554 -20.48 -16.25 -11.86
N ILE A 555 -21.62 -16.86 -12.23
CA ILE A 555 -22.43 -16.41 -13.37
C ILE A 555 -23.85 -15.92 -12.98
N ILE A 556 -24.28 -15.98 -11.71
CA ILE A 556 -25.65 -15.58 -11.36
C ILE A 556 -25.72 -14.77 -10.05
N PRO A 557 -25.99 -13.45 -10.08
CA PRO A 557 -26.62 -12.76 -8.98
C PRO A 557 -28.14 -12.89 -9.15
N GLN A 558 -28.73 -13.97 -8.64
CA GLN A 558 -30.19 -14.09 -8.59
C GLN A 558 -30.69 -13.76 -7.19
N ILE A 559 -31.23 -12.55 -7.12
CA ILE A 559 -32.46 -12.25 -6.39
C ILE A 559 -33.45 -13.36 -6.72
N ASN A 560 -33.78 -14.19 -5.74
CA ASN A 560 -35.11 -14.79 -5.64
C ASN A 560 -35.38 -15.20 -4.20
N ASN A 561 -36.34 -14.47 -3.62
CA ASN A 561 -37.05 -14.83 -2.42
C ASN A 561 -37.70 -16.21 -2.61
N SER A 562 -37.25 -17.19 -1.83
CA SER A 562 -38.11 -18.28 -1.39
C SER A 562 -37.88 -18.47 0.10
N VAL A 563 -38.89 -18.07 0.87
CA VAL A 563 -38.99 -18.23 2.31
C VAL A 563 -38.76 -19.69 2.67
N LYS A 564 -37.59 -19.99 3.24
CA LYS A 564 -37.40 -21.12 4.14
C LYS A 564 -36.80 -20.56 5.43
N ASN A 565 -37.59 -20.66 6.49
CA ASN A 565 -37.23 -20.30 7.85
C ASN A 565 -35.98 -21.09 8.27
N ASP A 566 -34.81 -20.48 8.17
CA ASP A 566 -33.63 -20.85 8.92
C ASP A 566 -33.22 -19.65 9.76
N THR A 567 -33.62 -19.69 11.04
CA THR A 567 -33.05 -18.87 12.10
C THR A 567 -31.55 -19.18 12.20
N ARG A 568 -30.71 -18.37 11.54
CA ARG A 568 -29.28 -18.30 11.82
C ARG A 568 -29.00 -17.07 12.66
N SER A 569 -28.90 -17.32 13.97
CA SER A 569 -28.36 -16.41 14.97
C SER A 569 -26.93 -15.99 14.58
N THR A 570 -26.73 -14.68 14.54
CA THR A 570 -25.42 -14.01 14.60
C THR A 570 -24.65 -14.47 15.83
N SER A 571 -23.57 -15.23 15.65
CA SER A 571 -22.62 -15.57 16.70
C SER A 571 -21.55 -14.49 16.79
N GLU A 572 -21.74 -13.54 17.69
CA GLU A 572 -20.63 -12.84 18.33
C GLU A 572 -19.85 -13.89 19.15
N ASN A 573 -18.55 -14.04 18.91
CA ASN A 573 -17.75 -15.17 19.41
C ASN A 573 -17.57 -15.15 20.94
N GLN A 574 -18.43 -15.88 21.64
CA GLN A 574 -18.19 -16.32 23.02
C GLN A 574 -17.06 -17.37 23.03
N TYR A 575 -16.06 -17.19 23.90
CA TYR A 575 -14.94 -18.13 24.00
C TYR A 575 -15.38 -19.37 24.79
N ILE A 576 -15.68 -20.46 24.08
CA ILE A 576 -16.12 -21.74 24.66
C ILE A 576 -15.00 -22.76 24.53
N ASN A 577 -14.55 -23.31 25.66
CA ASN A 577 -13.56 -24.37 25.70
C ASN A 577 -14.20 -25.68 26.21
N ILE A 578 -14.04 -26.79 25.49
CA ILE A 578 -14.59 -28.11 25.89
C ILE A 578 -13.44 -29.01 26.32
N VAL A 579 -13.46 -29.45 27.58
CA VAL A 579 -12.43 -30.29 28.19
C VAL A 579 -13.02 -31.63 28.59
N PHE A 580 -12.39 -32.71 28.13
CA PHE A 580 -12.80 -34.08 28.44
C PHE A 580 -12.01 -34.61 29.62
N ILE A 581 -12.69 -34.89 30.74
CA ILE A 581 -12.12 -35.52 31.94
C ILE A 581 -12.65 -36.95 31.99
N ILE A 582 -11.89 -37.85 31.37
CA ILE A 582 -12.22 -39.27 31.21
C ILE A 582 -10.94 -40.10 31.37
N GLU A 583 -11.06 -41.37 31.76
CA GLU A 583 -9.90 -42.25 31.98
C GLU A 583 -9.25 -42.74 30.67
N GLU A 584 -10.04 -42.94 29.61
CA GLU A 584 -9.57 -43.41 28.31
C GLU A 584 -9.44 -42.28 27.29
N LYS A 585 -8.36 -42.28 26.48
CA LYS A 585 -8.20 -41.32 25.39
C LYS A 585 -9.21 -41.62 24.27
N LEU A 586 -10.13 -40.68 24.02
CA LEU A 586 -11.09 -40.79 22.92
C LEU A 586 -10.39 -40.67 21.55
N VAL A 587 -10.84 -41.52 20.62
CA VAL A 587 -10.52 -41.39 19.19
C VAL A 587 -11.09 -40.06 18.66
N THR A 588 -10.33 -39.37 17.79
CA THR A 588 -10.64 -38.01 17.30
C THR A 588 -12.01 -37.86 16.65
N THR A 589 -12.50 -38.90 15.97
CA THR A 589 -13.85 -38.92 15.36
C THR A 589 -14.95 -38.94 16.41
N VAL A 590 -14.78 -39.74 17.47
CA VAL A 590 -15.70 -39.83 18.60
C VAL A 590 -15.67 -38.54 19.43
N LYS A 591 -14.48 -37.95 19.61
CA LYS A 591 -14.32 -36.65 20.28
C LYS A 591 -15.09 -35.54 19.57
N ARG A 592 -14.94 -35.41 18.24
CA ARG A 592 -15.69 -34.43 17.42
C ARG A 592 -17.21 -34.65 17.49
N ARG A 593 -17.65 -35.91 17.53
CA ARG A 593 -19.07 -36.26 17.70
C ARG A 593 -19.60 -35.77 19.05
N TYR A 594 -18.86 -36.01 20.13
CA TYR A 594 -19.24 -35.51 21.46
C TYR A 594 -19.16 -33.98 21.56
N GLU A 595 -18.15 -33.33 20.98
CA GLU A 595 -18.05 -31.86 20.94
C GLU A 595 -19.27 -31.24 20.23
N SER A 596 -19.68 -31.80 19.09
CA SER A 596 -20.89 -31.37 18.38
C SER A 596 -22.17 -31.61 19.20
N GLN A 597 -22.27 -32.76 19.87
CA GLN A 597 -23.40 -33.08 20.74
C GLN A 597 -23.50 -32.11 21.94
N ILE A 598 -22.38 -31.83 22.61
CA ILE A 598 -22.28 -30.91 23.75
C ILE A 598 -22.61 -29.49 23.30
N SER A 599 -22.02 -29.03 22.19
CA SER A 599 -22.29 -27.68 21.66
C SER A 599 -23.78 -27.50 21.35
N ASN A 600 -24.41 -28.49 20.73
CA ASN A 600 -25.86 -28.46 20.48
C ASN A 600 -26.68 -28.44 21.76
N ALA A 601 -26.33 -29.26 22.76
CA ALA A 601 -27.06 -29.34 24.02
C ALA A 601 -26.97 -28.05 24.85
N VAL A 602 -25.80 -27.41 24.91
CA VAL A 602 -25.57 -26.24 25.76
C VAL A 602 -25.87 -24.91 25.01
N SER A 603 -25.89 -24.90 23.67
CA SER A 603 -26.08 -23.70 22.81
C SER A 603 -27.18 -22.73 23.27
N LYS A 604 -28.39 -23.24 23.50
CA LYS A 604 -29.57 -22.44 23.93
C LYS A 604 -29.35 -21.75 25.27
N THR A 605 -28.54 -22.35 26.14
CA THR A 605 -28.26 -21.82 27.48
C THR A 605 -27.08 -20.85 27.45
N LEU A 606 -26.08 -21.07 26.58
CA LEU A 606 -24.96 -20.15 26.38
C LEU A 606 -25.41 -18.80 25.79
N GLN A 607 -26.41 -18.80 24.92
CA GLN A 607 -27.02 -17.57 24.38
C GLN A 607 -27.60 -16.63 25.46
N LYS A 608 -27.86 -17.14 26.67
CA LYS A 608 -28.35 -16.34 27.81
C LYS A 608 -27.23 -15.70 28.63
N LEU A 609 -25.98 -16.07 28.40
CA LEU A 609 -24.81 -15.52 29.10
C LEU A 609 -24.24 -14.33 28.32
N SER A 610 -23.60 -13.38 29.02
CA SER A 610 -22.96 -12.23 28.39
C SER A 610 -21.81 -12.66 27.46
N PRO A 611 -21.65 -12.04 26.28
CA PRO A 611 -20.63 -12.42 25.28
C PRO A 611 -19.18 -12.19 25.75
N LYS A 612 -18.97 -11.50 26.88
CA LYS A 612 -17.64 -11.27 27.47
C LYS A 612 -17.15 -12.39 28.40
N VAL A 613 -18.04 -13.30 28.80
CA VAL A 613 -17.74 -14.34 29.80
C VAL A 613 -17.13 -15.57 29.13
N ARG A 614 -15.99 -16.05 29.64
CA ARG A 614 -15.38 -17.31 29.18
C ARG A 614 -16.15 -18.49 29.74
N VAL A 615 -16.44 -19.49 28.89
CA VAL A 615 -17.20 -20.68 29.30
C VAL A 615 -16.33 -21.92 29.13
N GLU A 616 -16.15 -22.65 30.23
CA GLU A 616 -15.43 -23.92 30.23
C GLU A 616 -16.37 -25.09 30.49
N ILE A 617 -16.50 -25.99 29.52
CA ILE A 617 -17.37 -27.14 29.57
C ILE A 617 -16.55 -28.39 29.91
N LEU A 618 -16.77 -28.95 31.09
CA LEU A 618 -16.13 -30.16 31.59
C LEU A 618 -17.01 -31.37 31.27
N ALA A 619 -16.62 -32.13 30.25
CA ALA A 619 -17.29 -33.36 29.84
C ALA A 619 -16.78 -34.55 30.66
N LEU A 620 -17.68 -35.15 31.44
CA LEU A 620 -17.42 -36.20 32.42
C LEU A 620 -18.15 -37.50 32.03
N ASN A 621 -17.52 -38.65 32.28
CA ASN A 621 -18.15 -39.97 32.16
C ASN A 621 -18.76 -40.44 33.48
N VAL A 622 -19.65 -39.61 34.05
CA VAL A 622 -20.26 -39.82 35.38
C VAL A 622 -21.78 -39.78 35.29
N ASP A 623 -22.46 -40.30 36.31
CA ASP A 623 -23.93 -40.35 36.33
C ASP A 623 -24.56 -38.96 36.51
N ALA A 624 -25.79 -38.79 36.01
CA ALA A 624 -26.49 -37.50 35.99
C ALA A 624 -26.74 -36.93 37.41
N GLU A 625 -26.85 -37.80 38.42
CA GLU A 625 -26.97 -37.39 39.83
C GLU A 625 -25.72 -36.65 40.32
N LEU A 626 -24.52 -37.08 39.90
CA LEU A 626 -23.27 -36.42 40.28
C LEU A 626 -23.13 -35.05 39.62
N VAL A 627 -23.51 -34.91 38.33
CA VAL A 627 -23.49 -33.60 37.63
C VAL A 627 -24.47 -32.61 38.26
N LYS A 628 -25.65 -33.08 38.70
CA LYS A 628 -26.60 -32.25 39.43
C LYS A 628 -26.03 -31.80 40.77
N ALA A 629 -25.37 -32.71 41.50
CA ALA A 629 -24.76 -32.42 42.80
C ALA A 629 -23.56 -31.45 42.67
N LEU A 630 -22.71 -31.62 41.65
CA LEU A 630 -21.58 -30.73 41.34
C LEU A 630 -22.04 -29.29 41.10
N GLY A 631 -23.09 -29.10 40.30
CA GLY A 631 -23.59 -27.75 40.03
C GLY A 631 -24.53 -27.18 41.11
N SER A 632 -24.78 -27.89 42.22
CA SER A 632 -25.59 -27.38 43.34
C SER A 632 -24.81 -27.15 44.63
N LEU A 633 -23.67 -27.85 44.80
CA LEU A 633 -22.92 -27.86 46.06
C LEU A 633 -21.61 -27.08 46.01
N ILE A 634 -21.14 -26.66 44.83
CA ILE A 634 -19.83 -26.01 44.71
C ILE A 634 -20.02 -24.49 44.71
N ASP A 635 -19.78 -23.87 45.86
CA ASP A 635 -19.49 -22.44 45.97
C ASP A 635 -17.97 -22.22 46.02
N PHE A 636 -17.48 -21.14 45.39
CA PHE A 636 -16.04 -20.92 45.15
C PHE A 636 -15.16 -20.76 46.39
N SER A 637 -15.77 -20.44 47.53
CA SER A 637 -15.10 -20.30 48.83
C SER A 637 -14.95 -21.63 49.57
N THR A 638 -15.75 -22.65 49.25
CA THR A 638 -15.83 -23.93 49.98
C THR A 638 -15.56 -25.16 49.10
N ILE A 639 -15.07 -24.97 47.86
CA ILE A 639 -14.81 -26.05 46.87
C ILE A 639 -14.10 -27.27 47.48
N GLU A 640 -13.06 -27.07 48.30
CA GLU A 640 -12.28 -28.18 48.88
C GLU A 640 -13.10 -29.03 49.86
N SER A 641 -13.92 -28.40 50.70
CA SER A 641 -14.83 -29.10 51.61
C SER A 641 -15.98 -29.77 50.86
N ASP A 642 -16.52 -29.12 49.83
CA ASP A 642 -17.67 -29.61 49.08
C ASP A 642 -17.31 -30.80 48.20
N ILE A 643 -16.14 -30.78 47.56
CA ILE A 643 -15.61 -31.93 46.82
C ILE A 643 -15.26 -33.07 47.77
N SER A 644 -14.75 -32.79 48.98
CA SER A 644 -14.51 -33.82 49.99
C SER A 644 -15.80 -34.52 50.44
N ILE A 645 -16.91 -33.78 50.55
CA ILE A 645 -18.25 -34.33 50.84
C ILE A 645 -18.76 -35.16 49.66
N LEU A 646 -18.58 -34.67 48.42
CA LEU A 646 -18.96 -35.39 47.20
C LEU A 646 -18.18 -36.69 47.02
N ILE A 647 -16.88 -36.71 47.35
CA ILE A 647 -16.05 -37.92 47.32
C ILE A 647 -16.54 -38.96 48.33
N LYS A 648 -17.00 -38.53 49.52
CA LYS A 648 -17.59 -39.44 50.51
C LYS A 648 -18.91 -40.04 50.03
N ARG A 649 -19.74 -39.25 49.34
CA ARG A 649 -21.04 -39.68 48.80
C ARG A 649 -20.94 -40.52 47.52
N PHE A 650 -19.94 -40.25 46.69
CA PHE A 650 -19.70 -40.91 45.40
C PHE A 650 -18.28 -41.47 45.33
N SER A 651 -17.97 -42.41 46.23
CA SER A 651 -16.64 -42.99 46.41
C SER A 651 -16.06 -43.62 45.12
N HIS A 652 -16.93 -44.17 44.27
CA HIS A 652 -16.55 -44.76 42.97
C HIS A 652 -16.01 -43.74 41.95
N HIS A 653 -16.35 -42.46 42.06
CA HIS A 653 -15.89 -41.39 41.15
C HIS A 653 -14.79 -40.49 41.74
N LYS A 654 -14.10 -40.95 42.80
CA LYS A 654 -13.06 -40.17 43.51
C LYS A 654 -11.97 -39.61 42.57
N LYS A 655 -11.54 -40.38 41.56
CA LYS A 655 -10.50 -39.95 40.61
C LYS A 655 -10.98 -38.82 39.70
N ASP A 656 -12.21 -38.90 39.20
CA ASP A 656 -12.78 -37.88 38.32
C ASP A 656 -13.05 -36.58 39.08
N LEU A 657 -13.55 -36.68 40.32
CA LEU A 657 -13.76 -35.53 41.21
C LEU A 657 -12.46 -34.80 41.55
N ASN A 658 -11.37 -35.53 41.83
CA ASN A 658 -10.05 -34.92 42.05
C ASN A 658 -9.50 -34.23 40.79
N LYS A 659 -9.72 -34.79 39.59
CA LYS A 659 -9.32 -34.15 38.33
C LYS A 659 -10.12 -32.87 38.08
N VAL A 660 -11.43 -32.89 38.35
CA VAL A 660 -12.29 -31.71 38.27
C VAL A 660 -11.82 -30.62 39.23
N TYR A 661 -11.52 -30.97 40.48
CA TYR A 661 -11.00 -30.03 41.48
C TYR A 661 -9.72 -29.34 41.02
N ASN A 662 -8.71 -30.13 40.62
CA ASN A 662 -7.42 -29.61 40.19
C ASN A 662 -7.56 -28.69 38.96
N TYR A 663 -8.45 -29.04 38.04
CA TYR A 663 -8.69 -28.25 36.84
C TYR A 663 -9.39 -26.91 37.15
N ILE A 664 -10.37 -26.90 38.05
CA ILE A 664 -11.04 -25.66 38.48
C ILE A 664 -10.05 -24.72 39.19
N ILE A 665 -9.17 -25.25 40.04
CA ILE A 665 -8.14 -24.44 40.74
C ILE A 665 -7.12 -23.86 39.77
N ASP A 666 -6.55 -24.67 38.86
CA ASP A 666 -5.55 -24.19 37.89
C ASP A 666 -6.15 -23.10 36.96
N THR A 667 -7.42 -23.26 36.60
CA THR A 667 -8.12 -22.28 35.76
C THR A 667 -8.45 -21.00 36.52
N LYS A 668 -8.81 -21.09 37.82
CA LYS A 668 -9.06 -19.94 38.70
C LYS A 668 -7.83 -19.05 38.85
N HIS A 669 -6.63 -19.63 38.98
CA HIS A 669 -5.40 -18.83 39.05
C HIS A 669 -5.11 -18.04 37.77
N LYS A 670 -5.67 -18.46 36.63
CA LYS A 670 -5.44 -17.85 35.33
C LYS A 670 -6.47 -16.77 34.98
N ASN A 671 -7.74 -16.88 35.42
CA ASN A 671 -8.78 -15.88 35.12
C ASN A 671 -9.89 -15.85 36.19
N THR A 672 -10.38 -14.65 36.57
CA THR A 672 -11.44 -14.46 37.58
C THR A 672 -12.87 -14.61 37.06
N ASP A 673 -13.11 -14.44 35.75
CA ASP A 673 -14.46 -14.35 35.17
C ASP A 673 -14.79 -15.54 34.23
N THR A 674 -14.73 -16.77 34.75
CA THR A 674 -14.93 -18.02 33.98
C THR A 674 -16.16 -18.76 34.46
N VAL A 675 -17.14 -19.08 33.60
CA VAL A 675 -18.29 -19.92 33.97
C VAL A 675 -18.00 -21.38 33.65
N PHE A 676 -18.19 -22.27 34.62
CA PHE A 676 -17.98 -23.71 34.42
C PHE A 676 -19.29 -24.43 34.14
N VAL A 677 -19.27 -25.34 33.18
CA VAL A 677 -20.42 -26.18 32.80
C VAL A 677 -20.02 -27.64 32.94
N PHE A 678 -20.65 -28.35 33.86
CA PHE A 678 -20.44 -29.79 34.01
C PHE A 678 -21.42 -30.53 33.11
N TYR A 679 -20.91 -31.39 32.22
CA TYR A 679 -21.72 -32.15 31.25
C TYR A 679 -21.47 -33.66 31.42
N THR A 680 -22.53 -34.47 31.50
CA THR A 680 -22.42 -35.95 31.48
C THR A 680 -22.55 -36.53 30.08
N LEU A 681 -21.55 -37.32 29.68
CA LEU A 681 -21.56 -38.08 28.43
C LEU A 681 -22.59 -39.23 28.42
N ARG A 682 -22.97 -39.76 29.59
CA ARG A 682 -23.94 -40.87 29.71
C ARG A 682 -25.39 -40.41 29.64
N GLY A 683 -25.68 -39.20 30.15
CA GLY A 683 -27.04 -38.70 30.32
C GLY A 683 -27.44 -37.52 29.44
N ASN A 684 -26.52 -36.95 28.65
CA ASN A 684 -26.72 -35.73 27.85
C ASN A 684 -27.35 -34.59 28.67
N LEU A 685 -26.86 -34.43 29.90
CA LEU A 685 -27.38 -33.51 30.90
C LEU A 685 -26.23 -32.64 31.39
N PHE A 686 -26.51 -31.36 31.60
CA PHE A 686 -25.51 -30.42 32.08
C PHE A 686 -26.06 -29.52 33.18
N LYS A 687 -25.14 -29.01 34.00
CA LYS A 687 -25.43 -28.02 35.03
C LYS A 687 -24.35 -26.95 35.01
N LEU A 688 -24.79 -25.71 35.13
CA LEU A 688 -23.93 -24.53 35.18
C LEU A 688 -23.52 -24.26 36.62
N MET A 689 -22.28 -23.81 36.78
CA MET A 689 -21.77 -23.18 37.98
C MET A 689 -21.29 -21.79 37.58
N ILE A 690 -21.93 -20.77 38.15
CA ILE A 690 -21.60 -19.36 37.88
C ILE A 690 -20.67 -18.90 39.01
N CYS A 691 -19.48 -18.42 38.66
CA CYS A 691 -18.51 -17.85 39.60
C CYS A 691 -18.93 -16.48 40.13
#